data_AF-A0A2N0PFQ7-F1
#
_entry.id   AF-A0A2N0PFQ7-F1
#
_cell.length_a   1.000
_cell.length_b   1.000
_cell.length_c   1.000
_cell.angle_alpha   90.00
_cell.angle_beta   90.00
_cell.angle_gamma   90.00
#
_symmetry.space_group_name_H-M   'P 1'
#
loop_
_entity.id
_entity.type
_entity.pdbx_description
1 polymer ?
#
loop_
_entity_poly.entity_id
_entity_poly.type
_entity_poly.pdbx_seq_one_letter_code
_entity_poly.pdbx_strand_id
1 'polypeptide(L)'
;MILLNTNSSVVKKFPEKVKEFGKFDLSQQINFTDRIIDRLLKSAPPYKLKQISSVLKNLSSTKKSLINSKILSIQKPFHELTQKQREHTFIKWSTSQYASVRKIYKSFTMLICATFWLNPYNFNPVIGYPGADPEANGSRFSSRNFPKYNFLEISDHDSDIKEFDTIIIGSGAGGSVVAARLARVENVLVIEKGHHYDQCDLSTEQQDGYDKLYELSGGMLTDDSNMYVLAGSNFGGGTTIGWSAFMEPQYFVREEWAKNFGLPYFMEDEYGNAMKYINARLGTNTINIINNQSNQTLINGCKKLGLHSDNIPQNTASITHQCGWCSFGCKYGEKQSATMTWLNEAKSNNAKFLKNCYVEKILIDKDGKSQKVMGVEVIINNIKRVKIHAKRVVVSAGAIHSPALLLRSGLKNKNIGRNLHVHPIAAVYGVFPNKEIKTYSGTIMSAISNATENVDGENYGAKIVVGSHHPGFMFANFPWKSNLQHKQLMLEYNNIVPLMVITRDREGGRILTDENGKPRLEYKLSQHDSKSMVAGLLTAVRILAAAGATKIGTCQTVIDDYIVENGVNPLNDPKFDQFLNKIKKVGIPTYQTCTGTIEQMSSCRMGDDPNKSAVNPVGEAWEVENLYVADSSVLPTATGVPSMVC
;
A
#
# COMPACT_ATOMS: atom_id res chain seq x y z
N MET A 1 -1.62 7.21 35.74
CA MET A 1 -0.41 7.02 36.55
C MET A 1 0.60 6.13 35.86
N ILE A 2 0.31 4.87 35.52
CA ILE A 2 1.27 3.96 34.85
C ILE A 2 1.92 4.58 33.60
N LEU A 3 1.14 5.28 32.75
CA LEU A 3 1.65 5.93 31.54
C LEU A 3 2.74 6.98 31.80
N LEU A 4 2.78 7.60 32.98
CA LEU A 4 3.80 8.59 33.34
C LEU A 4 5.19 7.98 33.52
N ASN A 5 5.28 6.66 33.66
CA ASN A 5 6.55 5.93 33.74
C ASN A 5 7.12 5.60 32.35
N THR A 6 6.40 5.92 31.26
CA THR A 6 6.87 5.68 29.90
C THR A 6 8.05 6.61 29.61
N ASN A 7 9.20 6.04 29.23
CA ASN A 7 10.42 6.80 28.99
C ASN A 7 10.38 7.50 27.62
N SER A 8 9.62 8.58 27.54
CA SER A 8 9.45 9.41 26.34
C SER A 8 9.59 10.89 26.69
N SER A 9 10.17 11.67 25.77
CA SER A 9 10.32 13.12 25.92
C SER A 9 8.96 13.82 26.06
N VAL A 10 7.92 13.28 25.42
CA VAL A 10 6.56 13.83 25.47
C VAL A 10 5.96 13.70 26.88
N VAL A 11 6.24 12.60 27.58
CA VAL A 11 5.74 12.38 28.95
C VAL A 11 6.34 13.39 29.92
N LYS A 12 7.65 13.68 29.78
CA LYS A 12 8.33 14.71 30.56
C LYS A 12 7.80 16.11 30.25
N LYS A 13 7.51 16.39 28.96
CA LYS A 13 7.09 17.72 28.49
C LYS A 13 5.62 18.03 28.76
N PHE A 14 4.73 17.04 28.70
CA PHE A 14 3.27 17.23 28.81
C PHE A 14 2.58 16.24 29.77
N PRO A 15 3.00 16.15 31.05
CA PRO A 15 2.50 15.14 31.98
C PRO A 15 0.97 15.20 32.21
N GLU A 16 0.36 16.39 32.23
CA GLU A 16 -1.09 16.53 32.39
C GLU A 16 -1.87 16.02 31.17
N LYS A 17 -1.38 16.29 29.95
CA LYS A 17 -1.99 15.74 28.73
C LYS A 17 -1.85 14.22 28.65
N VAL A 18 -0.77 13.66 29.20
CA VAL A 18 -0.62 12.20 29.33
C VAL A 18 -1.62 11.61 30.32
N LYS A 19 -1.93 12.31 31.42
CA LYS A 19 -3.00 11.89 32.35
C LYS A 19 -4.36 11.91 31.64
N GLU A 20 -4.65 12.94 30.86
CA GLU A 20 -5.88 13.04 30.04
C GLU A 20 -5.95 11.90 29.02
N PHE A 21 -4.89 11.68 28.24
CA PHE A 21 -4.81 10.56 27.30
C PHE A 21 -4.95 9.20 28.00
N GLY A 22 -4.45 9.06 29.23
CA GLY A 22 -4.67 7.88 30.06
C GLY A 22 -6.15 7.64 30.40
N LYS A 23 -6.89 8.71 30.71
CA LYS A 23 -8.34 8.69 31.01
C LYS A 23 -9.21 8.60 29.76
N PHE A 24 -8.67 8.89 28.58
CA PHE A 24 -9.40 8.86 27.33
C PHE A 24 -10.08 7.52 27.10
N ASP A 25 -11.40 7.58 26.88
CA ASP A 25 -12.26 6.49 26.48
C ASP A 25 -12.93 6.85 25.14
N LEU A 26 -12.63 6.05 24.13
CA LEU A 26 -13.12 6.22 22.78
C LEU A 26 -14.64 6.01 22.68
N SER A 27 -15.21 5.18 23.56
CA SER A 27 -16.64 4.89 23.58
C SER A 27 -17.50 6.06 24.08
N GLN A 28 -16.89 7.03 24.76
CA GLN A 28 -17.56 8.23 25.27
C GLN A 28 -17.50 9.42 24.28
N GLN A 29 -16.86 9.24 23.13
CA GLN A 29 -16.70 10.32 22.16
C GLN A 29 -17.95 10.49 21.30
N ILE A 30 -18.52 11.70 21.36
CA ILE A 30 -19.63 12.13 20.51
C ILE A 30 -19.19 11.95 19.04
N ASN A 31 -19.98 11.23 18.24
CA ASN A 31 -19.75 10.90 16.83
C ASN A 31 -18.73 9.80 16.50
N PHE A 32 -18.13 9.08 17.47
CA PHE A 32 -17.20 7.99 17.12
C PHE A 32 -17.88 6.87 16.31
N THR A 33 -19.09 6.48 16.72
CA THR A 33 -19.88 5.47 16.00
C THR A 33 -20.18 5.93 14.57
N ASP A 34 -20.57 7.19 14.37
CA ASP A 34 -20.85 7.74 13.04
C ASP A 34 -19.61 7.74 12.16
N ARG A 35 -18.43 8.04 12.72
CA ARG A 35 -17.15 7.93 12.00
C ARG A 35 -16.82 6.50 11.57
N ILE A 36 -17.07 5.51 12.44
CA ILE A 36 -16.91 4.09 12.05
C ILE A 36 -17.87 3.74 10.91
N ILE A 37 -19.13 4.18 10.98
CA ILE A 37 -20.13 3.92 9.95
C ILE A 37 -19.71 4.55 8.63
N ASP A 38 -19.34 5.84 8.63
CA ASP A 38 -18.84 6.56 7.44
C ASP A 38 -17.63 5.83 6.83
N ARG A 39 -16.64 5.45 7.66
CA ARG A 39 -15.46 4.70 7.22
C ARG A 39 -15.85 3.38 6.56
N LEU A 40 -16.72 2.59 7.20
CA LEU A 40 -17.17 1.30 6.67
C LEU A 40 -17.89 1.45 5.33
N LEU A 41 -18.75 2.45 5.18
CA LEU A 41 -19.48 2.70 3.94
C LEU A 41 -18.57 3.11 2.79
N LYS A 42 -17.49 3.86 3.08
CA LYS A 42 -16.47 4.25 2.09
C LYS A 42 -15.51 3.11 1.74
N SER A 43 -15.20 2.27 2.72
CA SER A 43 -14.01 1.41 2.65
C SER A 43 -14.30 -0.09 2.53
N ALA A 44 -15.55 -0.53 2.70
CA ALA A 44 -15.91 -1.94 2.67
C ALA A 44 -17.02 -2.24 1.65
N PRO A 45 -16.88 -3.30 0.82
CA PRO A 45 -17.92 -3.68 -0.12
C PRO A 45 -19.17 -4.23 0.59
N PRO A 46 -20.36 -4.20 -0.05
CA PRO A 46 -21.64 -4.56 0.59
C PRO A 46 -21.67 -5.93 1.26
N TYR A 47 -21.03 -6.95 0.67
CA TYR A 47 -20.98 -8.29 1.26
C TYR A 47 -20.18 -8.33 2.58
N LYS A 48 -19.12 -7.52 2.71
CA LYS A 48 -18.36 -7.38 3.96
C LYS A 48 -19.16 -6.64 5.02
N LEU A 49 -19.93 -5.62 4.65
CA LEU A 49 -20.83 -4.92 5.57
C LEU A 49 -21.88 -5.87 6.16
N LYS A 50 -22.47 -6.76 5.34
CA LYS A 50 -23.38 -7.81 5.80
C LYS A 50 -22.71 -8.76 6.80
N GLN A 51 -21.45 -9.17 6.54
CA GLN A 51 -20.68 -10.01 7.46
C GLN A 51 -20.43 -9.32 8.81
N ILE A 52 -19.97 -8.06 8.79
CA ILE A 52 -19.73 -7.27 10.00
C ILE A 52 -21.03 -7.10 10.80
N SER A 53 -22.14 -6.76 10.14
CA SER A 53 -23.46 -6.65 10.77
C SER A 53 -23.88 -7.96 11.45
N SER A 54 -23.65 -9.11 10.80
CA SER A 54 -23.93 -10.43 11.38
C SER A 54 -23.10 -10.70 12.64
N VAL A 55 -21.80 -10.39 12.62
CA VAL A 55 -20.91 -10.54 13.78
C VAL A 55 -21.39 -9.65 14.94
N LEU A 56 -21.70 -8.38 14.68
CA LEU A 56 -22.19 -7.45 15.69
C LEU A 56 -23.52 -7.90 16.31
N LYS A 57 -24.46 -8.39 15.49
CA LYS A 57 -25.74 -8.97 15.96
C LYS A 57 -25.51 -10.17 16.87
N ASN A 58 -24.55 -11.03 16.54
CA ASN A 58 -24.21 -12.20 17.36
C ASN A 58 -23.59 -11.78 18.71
N LEU A 59 -22.73 -10.77 18.73
CA LEU A 59 -22.12 -10.24 19.95
C LEU A 59 -23.12 -9.56 20.88
N SER A 60 -24.21 -9.02 20.35
CA SER A 60 -25.29 -8.38 21.13
C SER A 60 -26.42 -9.32 21.53
N SER A 61 -26.42 -10.59 21.12
CA SER A 61 -27.55 -11.50 21.34
C SER A 61 -27.43 -12.31 22.63
N THR A 62 -28.47 -12.28 23.47
CA THR A 62 -28.65 -13.18 24.62
C THR A 62 -29.01 -14.61 24.20
N LYS A 63 -29.78 -14.77 23.11
CA LYS A 63 -30.27 -16.07 22.59
C LYS A 63 -29.15 -16.99 22.07
N LYS A 64 -27.97 -16.44 21.75
CA LYS A 64 -26.79 -17.20 21.26
C LYS A 64 -25.73 -17.43 22.35
N SER A 65 -26.06 -17.21 23.63
CA SER A 65 -25.11 -17.27 24.76
C SER A 65 -24.32 -18.59 24.84
N LEU A 66 -24.94 -19.74 24.56
CA LEU A 66 -24.28 -21.06 24.57
C LEU A 66 -23.22 -21.25 23.45
N ILE A 67 -23.47 -20.71 22.25
CA ILE A 67 -22.51 -20.78 21.14
C ILE A 67 -21.42 -19.72 21.34
N ASN A 68 -21.81 -18.52 21.78
CA ASN A 68 -20.90 -17.43 22.11
C ASN A 68 -19.98 -17.80 23.28
N SER A 69 -20.45 -18.56 24.28
CA SER A 69 -19.62 -18.98 25.42
C SER A 69 -18.58 -20.02 25.01
N LYS A 70 -18.92 -20.95 24.10
CA LYS A 70 -17.99 -21.97 23.59
C LYS A 70 -16.96 -21.42 22.60
N ILE A 71 -17.38 -20.57 21.66
CA ILE A 71 -16.54 -20.13 20.54
C ILE A 71 -15.85 -18.80 20.83
N LEU A 72 -16.58 -17.84 21.40
CA LEU A 72 -16.11 -16.48 21.68
C LEU A 72 -15.77 -16.27 23.15
N SER A 73 -15.95 -17.28 24.01
CA SER A 73 -15.73 -17.16 25.47
C SER A 73 -16.55 -16.03 26.12
N ILE A 74 -17.74 -15.74 25.58
CA ILE A 74 -18.66 -14.70 26.10
C ILE A 74 -19.89 -15.37 26.73
N GLN A 75 -20.19 -15.07 28.00
CA GLN A 75 -21.33 -15.65 28.73
C GLN A 75 -22.61 -14.79 28.72
N LYS A 76 -22.49 -13.49 28.43
CA LYS A 76 -23.58 -12.51 28.33
C LYS A 76 -23.28 -11.52 27.21
N PRO A 77 -24.25 -10.80 26.60
CA PRO A 77 -23.98 -9.87 25.51
C PRO A 77 -22.73 -9.00 25.74
N PHE A 78 -21.93 -8.77 24.68
CA PHE A 78 -20.62 -8.13 24.83
C PHE A 78 -20.70 -6.74 25.45
N HIS A 79 -21.78 -6.00 25.18
CA HIS A 79 -22.05 -4.69 25.75
C HIS A 79 -22.42 -4.73 27.25
N GLU A 80 -22.75 -5.89 27.83
CA GLU A 80 -22.98 -6.05 29.27
C GLU A 80 -21.71 -6.43 30.06
N LEU A 81 -20.62 -6.77 29.37
CA LEU A 81 -19.32 -7.02 30.00
C LEU A 81 -18.71 -5.71 30.50
N THR A 82 -18.00 -5.75 31.64
CA THR A 82 -17.19 -4.61 32.10
C THR A 82 -16.03 -4.35 31.14
N GLN A 83 -15.45 -3.15 31.15
CA GLN A 83 -14.31 -2.82 30.28
C GLN A 83 -13.15 -3.82 30.43
N LYS A 84 -12.82 -4.22 31.66
CA LYS A 84 -11.76 -5.22 31.94
C LYS A 84 -12.12 -6.60 31.38
N GLN A 85 -13.39 -7.01 31.46
CA GLN A 85 -13.87 -8.26 30.87
C GLN A 85 -13.81 -8.22 29.33
N ARG A 86 -14.22 -7.11 28.71
CA ARG A 86 -14.13 -6.92 27.26
C ARG A 86 -12.68 -7.00 26.77
N GLU A 87 -11.76 -6.26 27.41
CA GLU A 87 -10.34 -6.28 27.07
C GLU A 87 -9.76 -7.70 27.18
N HIS A 88 -9.97 -8.38 28.31
CA HIS A 88 -9.48 -9.75 28.50
C HIS A 88 -10.04 -10.74 27.48
N THR A 89 -11.33 -10.62 27.16
CA THR A 89 -12.00 -11.48 26.17
C THR A 89 -11.42 -11.24 24.77
N PHE A 90 -11.23 -9.98 24.41
CA PHE A 90 -10.71 -9.59 23.11
C PHE A 90 -9.24 -10.00 22.92
N ILE A 91 -8.41 -9.92 23.97
CA ILE A 91 -7.05 -10.46 23.96
C ILE A 91 -7.06 -11.98 23.73
N LYS A 92 -7.94 -12.74 24.41
CA LYS A 92 -8.06 -14.20 24.20
C LYS A 92 -8.42 -14.57 22.77
N TRP A 93 -9.17 -13.74 22.06
CA TRP A 93 -9.51 -13.99 20.66
C TRP A 93 -8.28 -14.01 19.75
N SER A 94 -7.23 -13.26 20.08
CA SER A 94 -5.98 -13.22 19.31
C SER A 94 -5.25 -14.57 19.26
N THR A 95 -5.44 -15.42 20.27
CA THR A 95 -4.82 -16.75 20.38
C THR A 95 -5.84 -17.89 20.29
N SER A 96 -7.07 -17.60 19.88
CA SER A 96 -8.12 -18.63 19.77
C SER A 96 -7.71 -19.73 18.80
N GLN A 97 -8.07 -20.99 19.10
CA GLN A 97 -7.91 -22.11 18.18
C GLN A 97 -8.70 -21.92 16.88
N TYR A 98 -9.81 -21.17 16.93
CA TYR A 98 -10.66 -20.90 15.77
C TYR A 98 -10.14 -19.71 14.96
N ALA A 99 -9.74 -19.94 13.71
CA ALA A 99 -9.25 -18.88 12.82
C ALA A 99 -10.28 -17.77 12.57
N SER A 100 -11.57 -18.09 12.55
CA SER A 100 -12.66 -17.12 12.42
C SER A 100 -12.71 -16.13 13.60
N VAL A 101 -12.37 -16.58 14.81
CA VAL A 101 -12.32 -15.74 16.00
C VAL A 101 -11.08 -14.83 15.98
N ARG A 102 -9.94 -15.37 15.55
CA ARG A 102 -8.72 -14.56 15.33
C ARG A 102 -8.94 -13.48 14.27
N LYS A 103 -9.66 -13.82 13.20
CA LYS A 103 -10.08 -12.87 12.16
C LYS A 103 -10.94 -11.74 12.72
N ILE A 104 -11.93 -12.05 13.58
CA ILE A 104 -12.75 -11.01 14.24
C ILE A 104 -11.86 -10.06 15.04
N TYR A 105 -10.96 -10.59 15.88
CA TYR A 105 -10.02 -9.76 16.64
C TYR A 105 -9.19 -8.84 15.72
N LYS A 106 -8.57 -9.38 14.67
CA LYS A 106 -7.76 -8.61 13.72
C LYS A 106 -8.58 -7.56 12.97
N SER A 107 -9.74 -7.91 12.42
CA SER A 107 -10.60 -6.96 11.69
C SER A 107 -11.07 -5.81 12.58
N PHE A 108 -11.48 -6.11 13.83
CA PHE A 108 -11.98 -5.09 14.74
C PHE A 108 -10.88 -4.17 15.28
N THR A 109 -9.72 -4.73 15.67
CA THR A 109 -8.55 -3.92 16.05
C THR A 109 -8.20 -2.98 14.90
N MET A 110 -7.99 -3.53 13.70
CA MET A 110 -7.64 -2.77 12.49
C MET A 110 -8.64 -1.62 12.23
N LEU A 111 -9.94 -1.91 12.20
CA LEU A 111 -10.98 -0.90 11.95
C LEU A 111 -10.99 0.20 13.03
N ILE A 112 -11.01 -0.18 14.30
CA ILE A 112 -11.16 0.77 15.41
C ILE A 112 -9.96 1.70 15.50
N CYS A 113 -8.74 1.17 15.57
CA CYS A 113 -7.60 2.06 15.77
C CYS A 113 -7.16 2.77 14.48
N ALA A 114 -7.42 2.22 13.28
CA ALA A 114 -7.24 3.01 12.05
C ALA A 114 -8.21 4.21 12.05
N THR A 115 -9.49 4.00 12.36
CA THR A 115 -10.48 5.09 12.41
C THR A 115 -10.08 6.17 13.41
N PHE A 116 -9.58 5.77 14.58
CA PHE A 116 -9.10 6.71 15.58
C PHE A 116 -7.83 7.46 15.14
N TRP A 117 -6.78 6.77 14.66
CA TRP A 117 -5.49 7.40 14.39
C TRP A 117 -5.40 8.14 13.06
N LEU A 118 -6.36 7.93 12.15
CA LEU A 118 -6.54 8.79 10.98
C LEU A 118 -7.09 10.17 11.34
N ASN A 119 -7.83 10.29 12.45
CA ASN A 119 -8.37 11.55 12.97
C ASN A 119 -8.36 11.52 14.51
N PRO A 120 -7.18 11.65 15.12
CA PRO A 120 -7.04 11.53 16.56
C PRO A 120 -7.62 12.79 17.21
N TYR A 121 -8.54 12.58 18.17
CA TYR A 121 -9.31 13.57 18.93
C TYR A 121 -8.43 14.58 19.69
N ASN A 122 -7.68 15.43 18.99
CA ASN A 122 -6.69 16.37 19.52
C ASN A 122 -5.51 15.74 20.28
N PHE A 123 -5.25 14.43 20.12
CA PHE A 123 -4.11 13.73 20.77
C PHE A 123 -2.81 13.79 19.99
N ASN A 124 -2.82 14.38 18.79
CA ASN A 124 -1.61 14.64 17.98
C ASN A 124 -0.46 15.22 18.82
N PRO A 125 -0.63 16.33 19.59
CA PRO A 125 0.43 16.87 20.41
C PRO A 125 0.91 15.94 21.54
N VAL A 126 0.06 15.03 22.02
CA VAL A 126 0.36 14.09 23.12
C VAL A 126 1.24 12.94 22.67
N ILE A 127 1.32 12.68 21.36
CA ILE A 127 2.25 11.72 20.78
C ILE A 127 3.39 12.43 20.04
N GLY A 128 3.40 13.77 20.03
CA GLY A 128 4.38 14.59 19.33
C GLY A 128 4.25 14.57 17.80
N TYR A 129 3.06 14.27 17.29
CA TYR A 129 2.71 14.31 15.87
C TYR A 129 2.01 15.63 15.53
N PRO A 130 2.37 16.34 14.45
CA PRO A 130 1.78 17.65 14.15
C PRO A 130 0.39 17.61 13.48
N GLY A 131 -0.03 16.48 12.89
CA GLY A 131 -1.22 16.44 12.02
C GLY A 131 -0.84 16.61 10.55
N ALA A 132 -1.47 17.55 9.85
CA ALA A 132 -0.97 18.06 8.57
C ALA A 132 0.50 18.51 8.67
N ASP A 133 1.17 18.54 7.52
CA ASP A 133 2.52 19.06 7.39
C ASP A 133 2.55 20.53 7.81
N PRO A 134 3.28 20.92 8.87
CA PRO A 134 3.37 22.30 9.34
C PRO A 134 3.93 23.27 8.29
N GLU A 135 4.72 22.78 7.34
CA GLU A 135 5.32 23.58 6.27
C GLU A 135 4.45 23.62 5.00
N ALA A 136 3.30 22.95 4.99
CA ALA A 136 2.41 22.84 3.83
C ALA A 136 1.96 24.18 3.25
N ASN A 137 2.00 25.26 4.04
CA ASN A 137 1.66 26.63 3.64
C ASN A 137 2.82 27.62 3.90
N GLY A 138 4.03 27.13 4.18
CA GLY A 138 5.21 27.96 4.45
C GLY A 138 5.87 28.53 3.20
N SER A 139 7.00 29.22 3.31
CA SER A 139 7.70 29.78 2.12
C SER A 139 8.22 28.71 1.15
N ARG A 140 8.45 27.48 1.62
CA ARG A 140 8.74 26.32 0.76
C ARG A 140 7.57 25.97 -0.17
N PHE A 141 6.34 26.29 0.25
CA PHE A 141 5.12 26.19 -0.54
C PHE A 141 5.04 27.39 -1.50
N SER A 142 5.50 27.19 -2.74
CA SER A 142 5.26 28.06 -3.94
C SER A 142 6.31 27.87 -5.05
N SER A 143 7.45 27.25 -4.77
CA SER A 143 8.57 27.19 -5.74
C SER A 143 8.30 26.36 -7.01
N ARG A 144 7.38 25.38 -6.94
CA ARG A 144 6.94 24.58 -8.09
C ARG A 144 5.43 24.45 -8.12
N ASN A 145 4.84 24.87 -9.24
CA ASN A 145 3.41 24.75 -9.49
C ASN A 145 3.09 23.42 -10.18
N PHE A 146 1.96 22.84 -9.80
CA PHE A 146 1.41 21.70 -10.55
C PHE A 146 1.01 22.13 -11.97
N PRO A 147 1.21 21.27 -12.98
CA PRO A 147 0.65 21.51 -14.29
C PRO A 147 -0.88 21.65 -14.23
N LYS A 148 -1.41 22.62 -14.98
CA LYS A 148 -2.86 22.78 -15.17
C LYS A 148 -3.36 21.88 -16.28
N TYR A 149 -4.46 21.19 -16.04
CA TYR A 149 -5.09 20.24 -16.96
C TYR A 149 -6.49 20.72 -17.33
N ASN A 150 -6.82 20.61 -18.62
CA ASN A 150 -8.17 20.80 -19.11
C ASN A 150 -8.80 19.42 -19.28
N PHE A 151 -9.97 19.23 -18.69
CA PHE A 151 -10.73 17.98 -18.79
C PHE A 151 -11.90 18.18 -19.74
N LEU A 152 -12.17 17.16 -20.55
CA LEU A 152 -13.36 17.15 -21.38
C LEU A 152 -14.59 17.04 -20.48
N GLU A 153 -15.64 17.74 -20.86
CA GLU A 153 -16.98 17.57 -20.32
C GLU A 153 -17.80 16.84 -21.37
N ILE A 154 -18.41 15.72 -20.98
CA ILE A 154 -19.32 14.99 -21.87
C ILE A 154 -20.71 15.54 -21.61
N SER A 155 -21.38 16.01 -22.64
CA SER A 155 -22.70 16.59 -22.54
C SER A 155 -23.80 15.54 -22.34
N ASP A 156 -24.95 15.98 -21.85
CA ASP A 156 -26.13 15.12 -21.71
C ASP A 156 -26.69 14.64 -23.05
N HIS A 157 -26.27 15.20 -24.18
CA HIS A 157 -26.67 14.76 -25.52
C HIS A 157 -25.70 13.75 -26.15
N ASP A 158 -24.48 13.62 -25.62
CA ASP A 158 -23.47 12.71 -26.18
C ASP A 158 -23.81 11.27 -25.83
N SER A 159 -24.10 10.45 -26.84
CA SER A 159 -24.32 9.01 -26.67
C SER A 159 -23.24 8.16 -27.36
N ASP A 160 -22.57 8.74 -28.35
CA ASP A 160 -21.58 8.10 -29.21
C ASP A 160 -20.51 9.14 -29.62
N ILE A 161 -19.26 8.94 -29.20
CA ILE A 161 -18.12 9.83 -29.49
C ILE A 161 -17.09 9.08 -30.35
N LYS A 162 -16.63 9.65 -31.48
CA LYS A 162 -15.76 8.96 -32.47
C LYS A 162 -14.48 9.72 -32.84
N GLU A 163 -14.04 10.65 -31.99
CA GLU A 163 -12.97 11.60 -32.30
C GLU A 163 -11.54 11.08 -32.02
N PHE A 164 -11.40 9.90 -31.42
CA PHE A 164 -10.13 9.42 -30.90
C PHE A 164 -9.61 8.20 -31.66
N ASP A 165 -8.30 8.19 -31.94
CA ASP A 165 -7.63 7.04 -32.55
C ASP A 165 -7.33 5.98 -31.48
N THR A 166 -6.87 6.42 -30.30
CA THR A 166 -6.55 5.57 -29.15
C THR A 166 -7.23 6.05 -27.87
N ILE A 167 -7.79 5.10 -27.12
CA ILE A 167 -8.27 5.32 -25.74
C ILE A 167 -7.32 4.63 -24.76
N ILE A 168 -6.89 5.34 -23.73
CA ILE A 168 -6.08 4.83 -22.63
C ILE A 168 -6.92 4.86 -21.36
N ILE A 169 -7.08 3.71 -20.71
CA ILE A 169 -7.91 3.55 -19.52
C ILE A 169 -7.01 3.52 -18.29
N GLY A 170 -6.96 4.63 -17.55
CA GLY A 170 -6.12 4.81 -16.38
C GLY A 170 -4.94 5.75 -16.66
N SER A 171 -4.79 6.77 -15.80
CA SER A 171 -3.76 7.81 -15.93
C SER A 171 -2.48 7.52 -15.14
N GLY A 172 -2.32 6.29 -14.65
CA GLY A 172 -1.20 5.86 -13.82
C GLY A 172 0.16 5.78 -14.54
N ALA A 173 1.13 5.12 -13.91
CA ALA A 173 2.50 5.03 -14.40
C ALA A 173 2.58 4.61 -15.88
N GLY A 174 2.09 3.40 -16.23
CA GLY A 174 2.12 2.90 -17.61
C GLY A 174 1.29 3.73 -18.58
N GLY A 175 0.02 4.02 -18.23
CA GLY A 175 -0.89 4.79 -19.10
C GLY A 175 -0.38 6.18 -19.44
N SER A 176 0.28 6.86 -18.50
CA SER A 176 0.85 8.18 -18.73
C SER A 176 1.99 8.17 -19.76
N VAL A 177 2.86 7.16 -19.71
CA VAL A 177 3.96 7.01 -20.68
C VAL A 177 3.41 6.74 -22.07
N VAL A 178 2.46 5.81 -22.19
CA VAL A 178 1.80 5.49 -23.47
C VAL A 178 1.12 6.74 -24.03
N ALA A 179 0.41 7.50 -23.21
CA ALA A 179 -0.24 8.75 -23.61
C ALA A 179 0.78 9.76 -24.17
N ALA A 180 1.89 9.98 -23.47
CA ALA A 180 2.92 10.93 -23.89
C ALA A 180 3.58 10.55 -25.22
N ARG A 181 3.68 9.25 -25.52
CA ARG A 181 4.25 8.76 -26.79
C ARG A 181 3.26 8.87 -27.94
N LEU A 182 2.04 8.35 -27.77
CA LEU A 182 1.05 8.29 -28.84
C LEU A 182 0.47 9.67 -29.17
N ALA A 183 0.29 10.54 -28.18
CA ALA A 183 -0.27 11.88 -28.41
C ALA A 183 0.57 12.75 -29.35
N ARG A 184 1.85 12.40 -29.59
CA ARG A 184 2.72 13.09 -30.55
C ARG A 184 2.33 12.84 -32.01
N VAL A 185 1.58 11.77 -32.29
CA VAL A 185 1.29 11.31 -33.67
C VAL A 185 -0.19 11.01 -33.93
N GLU A 186 -1.02 10.86 -32.90
CA GLU A 186 -2.45 10.55 -33.05
C GLU A 186 -3.30 11.18 -31.94
N ASN A 187 -4.63 11.21 -32.13
CA ASN A 187 -5.56 11.74 -31.13
C ASN A 187 -5.80 10.74 -30.02
N VAL A 188 -5.44 11.11 -28.78
CA VAL A 188 -5.48 10.22 -27.62
C VAL A 188 -6.49 10.72 -26.59
N LEU A 189 -7.32 9.82 -26.08
CA LEU A 189 -8.14 10.07 -24.90
C LEU A 189 -7.64 9.26 -23.71
N VAL A 190 -7.32 9.92 -22.60
CA VAL A 190 -7.01 9.28 -21.32
C VAL A 190 -8.23 9.37 -20.40
N ILE A 191 -8.73 8.23 -19.93
CA ILE A 191 -9.91 8.14 -19.06
C ILE A 191 -9.48 7.69 -17.67
N GLU A 192 -9.77 8.49 -16.65
CA GLU A 192 -9.46 8.21 -15.24
C GLU A 192 -10.73 8.12 -14.39
N LYS A 193 -10.81 7.06 -13.56
CA LYS A 193 -11.95 6.86 -12.64
C LYS A 193 -11.87 7.79 -11.43
N GLY A 194 -10.66 8.12 -10.98
CA GLY A 194 -10.42 9.02 -9.86
C GLY A 194 -10.52 10.49 -10.22
N HIS A 195 -10.43 11.33 -9.18
CA HIS A 195 -10.43 12.79 -9.33
C HIS A 195 -9.02 13.33 -9.59
N HIS A 196 -8.94 14.49 -10.25
CA HIS A 196 -7.72 15.30 -10.32
C HIS A 196 -7.75 16.34 -9.22
N TYR A 197 -6.74 16.32 -8.36
CA TYR A 197 -6.55 17.28 -7.28
C TYR A 197 -5.43 18.25 -7.65
N ASP A 198 -5.74 19.55 -7.58
CA ASP A 198 -4.74 20.59 -7.67
C ASP A 198 -3.88 20.62 -6.40
N GLN A 199 -2.74 21.30 -6.48
CA GLN A 199 -1.79 21.44 -5.37
C GLN A 199 -2.44 22.00 -4.09
N CYS A 200 -3.40 22.93 -4.25
CA CYS A 200 -4.14 23.53 -3.13
C CYS A 200 -5.13 22.56 -2.47
N ASP A 201 -5.59 21.54 -3.19
CA ASP A 201 -6.58 20.57 -2.69
C ASP A 201 -5.95 19.51 -1.77
N LEU A 202 -4.61 19.42 -1.77
CA LEU A 202 -3.83 18.52 -0.93
C LEU A 202 -3.68 19.12 0.46
N SER A 203 -4.49 18.64 1.41
CA SER A 203 -4.45 19.12 2.81
C SER A 203 -3.25 18.60 3.59
N THR A 204 -2.64 17.49 3.16
CA THR A 204 -1.65 16.69 3.91
C THR A 204 -2.19 16.08 5.22
N GLU A 205 -3.50 16.18 5.48
CA GLU A 205 -4.12 15.45 6.57
C GLU A 205 -4.28 13.96 6.21
N GLN A 206 -4.09 13.08 7.20
CA GLN A 206 -4.11 11.63 6.96
C GLN A 206 -5.46 11.18 6.39
N GLN A 207 -6.56 11.51 7.08
CA GLN A 207 -7.90 11.08 6.68
C GLN A 207 -8.26 11.60 5.29
N ASP A 208 -8.04 12.90 5.02
CA ASP A 208 -8.34 13.52 3.74
C ASP A 208 -7.50 12.91 2.60
N GLY A 209 -6.20 12.66 2.84
CA GLY A 209 -5.33 12.00 1.89
C GLY A 209 -5.78 10.58 1.54
N TYR A 210 -6.17 9.78 2.54
CA TYR A 210 -6.72 8.45 2.30
C TYR A 210 -8.06 8.50 1.56
N ASP A 211 -8.99 9.36 1.98
CA ASP A 211 -10.32 9.48 1.38
C ASP A 211 -10.25 9.92 -0.09
N LYS A 212 -9.35 10.85 -0.43
CA LYS A 212 -9.20 11.42 -1.78
C LYS A 212 -8.36 10.56 -2.72
N LEU A 213 -7.25 9.99 -2.25
CA LEU A 213 -6.20 9.49 -3.15
C LEU A 213 -6.13 7.97 -3.28
N TYR A 214 -6.79 7.22 -2.40
CA TYR A 214 -6.67 5.77 -2.31
C TYR A 214 -7.96 5.04 -2.69
N GLU A 215 -7.81 3.85 -3.26
CA GLU A 215 -8.90 2.93 -3.50
C GLU A 215 -9.63 2.57 -2.20
N LEU A 216 -10.96 2.65 -2.21
CA LEU A 216 -11.81 2.40 -1.04
C LEU A 216 -11.33 3.18 0.20
N SER A 217 -10.88 4.42 0.00
CA SER A 217 -10.32 5.29 1.04
C SER A 217 -9.18 4.61 1.84
N GLY A 218 -8.41 3.71 1.22
CA GLY A 218 -7.33 2.95 1.86
C GLY A 218 -7.80 1.77 2.74
N GLY A 219 -9.06 1.34 2.63
CA GLY A 219 -9.59 0.21 3.39
C GLY A 219 -9.66 -1.11 2.60
N MET A 220 -9.02 -1.19 1.44
CA MET A 220 -9.00 -2.41 0.64
C MET A 220 -8.23 -3.53 1.36
N LEU A 221 -8.74 -4.75 1.25
CA LEU A 221 -8.23 -5.94 1.93
C LEU A 221 -8.24 -7.12 0.96
N THR A 222 -7.42 -8.14 1.24
CA THR A 222 -7.64 -9.47 0.70
C THR A 222 -9.02 -10.02 1.11
N ASP A 223 -9.56 -10.94 0.33
CA ASP A 223 -10.88 -11.54 0.59
C ASP A 223 -10.96 -12.26 1.93
N ASP A 224 -9.86 -12.87 2.38
CA ASP A 224 -9.75 -13.46 3.70
C ASP A 224 -9.61 -12.41 4.81
N SER A 225 -9.36 -11.14 4.46
CA SER A 225 -9.12 -10.00 5.35
C SER A 225 -7.84 -10.12 6.19
N ASN A 226 -6.89 -10.93 5.73
CA ASN A 226 -5.61 -11.08 6.39
C ASN A 226 -4.58 -10.01 5.97
N MET A 227 -4.71 -9.38 4.80
CA MET A 227 -3.73 -8.39 4.34
C MET A 227 -4.43 -7.10 3.92
N TYR A 228 -3.94 -5.95 4.39
CA TYR A 228 -4.37 -4.64 3.88
C TYR A 228 -3.68 -4.36 2.55
N VAL A 229 -4.36 -3.59 1.69
CA VAL A 229 -3.88 -3.30 0.34
C VAL A 229 -4.06 -1.81 0.08
N LEU A 230 -2.96 -1.12 -0.20
CA LEU A 230 -3.00 0.28 -0.61
C LEU A 230 -2.77 0.38 -2.11
N ALA A 231 -3.72 1.03 -2.80
CA ALA A 231 -3.65 1.34 -4.21
C ALA A 231 -4.17 2.76 -4.44
N GLY A 232 -3.57 3.50 -5.39
CA GLY A 232 -3.99 4.85 -5.72
C GLY A 232 -5.25 4.86 -6.59
N SER A 233 -6.19 5.77 -6.31
CA SER A 233 -7.40 6.00 -7.10
C SER A 233 -7.63 7.51 -7.32
N ASN A 234 -6.74 8.11 -8.08
CA ASN A 234 -6.73 9.54 -8.42
C ASN A 234 -6.06 9.72 -9.80
N PHE A 235 -6.15 10.91 -10.39
CA PHE A 235 -5.41 11.24 -11.59
C PHE A 235 -3.89 11.20 -11.35
N GLY A 236 -3.18 10.35 -12.10
CA GLY A 236 -1.79 9.96 -11.85
C GLY A 236 -1.60 8.63 -11.10
N GLY A 237 -2.67 8.07 -10.55
CA GLY A 237 -2.71 6.76 -9.88
C GLY A 237 -1.72 6.65 -8.70
N GLY A 238 -1.05 5.50 -8.60
CA GLY A 238 -0.07 5.22 -7.53
C GLY A 238 1.13 6.18 -7.53
N THR A 239 1.47 6.78 -8.67
CA THR A 239 2.61 7.72 -8.75
C THR A 239 2.41 8.98 -7.90
N THR A 240 1.15 9.37 -7.67
CA THR A 240 0.78 10.51 -6.82
C THR A 240 1.06 10.26 -5.34
N ILE A 241 0.96 9.02 -4.87
CA ILE A 241 1.08 8.63 -3.45
C ILE A 241 2.37 7.88 -3.11
N GLY A 242 3.17 7.49 -4.10
CA GLY A 242 4.46 6.81 -3.89
C GLY A 242 5.50 7.63 -3.12
N TRP A 243 6.50 6.96 -2.54
CA TRP A 243 7.51 7.55 -1.63
C TRP A 243 8.82 7.95 -2.33
N SER A 244 8.73 8.31 -3.60
CA SER A 244 9.83 8.73 -4.47
C SER A 244 10.96 7.73 -4.78
N ALA A 245 10.99 6.57 -4.11
CA ALA A 245 11.94 5.51 -4.38
C ALA A 245 11.89 5.03 -5.84
N PHE A 246 13.06 4.91 -6.45
CA PHE A 246 13.28 4.41 -7.80
C PHE A 246 14.36 3.34 -7.76
N MET A 247 14.05 2.14 -8.24
CA MET A 247 15.00 1.04 -8.38
C MET A 247 14.64 0.22 -9.62
N GLU A 248 15.66 -0.25 -10.33
CA GLU A 248 15.49 -1.08 -11.52
C GLU A 248 15.39 -2.56 -11.15
N PRO A 249 14.64 -3.37 -11.93
CA PRO A 249 14.71 -4.82 -11.82
C PRO A 249 16.15 -5.32 -11.94
N GLN A 250 16.55 -6.11 -10.95
CA GLN A 250 17.89 -6.70 -10.93
C GLN A 250 18.09 -7.64 -12.11
N TYR A 251 19.36 -7.88 -12.49
CA TYR A 251 19.72 -8.77 -13.59
C TYR A 251 19.01 -10.14 -13.49
N PHE A 252 19.02 -10.77 -12.31
CA PHE A 252 18.42 -12.10 -12.13
C PHE A 252 16.90 -12.12 -12.39
N VAL A 253 16.20 -11.00 -12.14
CA VAL A 253 14.77 -10.86 -12.43
C VAL A 253 14.54 -10.78 -13.94
N ARG A 254 15.33 -9.95 -14.62
CA ARG A 254 15.24 -9.79 -16.08
C ARG A 254 15.63 -11.07 -16.81
N GLU A 255 16.64 -11.76 -16.30
CA GLU A 255 17.08 -13.05 -16.81
C GLU A 255 15.99 -14.12 -16.63
N GLU A 256 15.33 -14.15 -15.47
CA GLU A 256 14.17 -15.02 -15.24
C GLU A 256 13.05 -14.75 -16.25
N TRP A 257 12.74 -13.48 -16.51
CA TRP A 257 11.73 -13.08 -17.48
C TRP A 257 12.08 -13.51 -18.90
N ALA A 258 13.33 -13.29 -19.32
CA ALA A 258 13.79 -13.68 -20.64
C ALA A 258 13.75 -15.20 -20.83
N LYS A 259 14.29 -15.97 -19.88
CA LYS A 259 14.42 -17.43 -19.99
C LYS A 259 13.10 -18.18 -19.81
N ASN A 260 12.30 -17.79 -18.83
CA ASN A 260 11.15 -18.58 -18.40
C ASN A 260 9.82 -18.14 -19.04
N PHE A 261 9.78 -16.94 -19.61
CA PHE A 261 8.56 -16.35 -20.18
C PHE A 261 8.71 -15.94 -21.65
N GLY A 262 9.88 -16.19 -22.26
CA GLY A 262 10.13 -15.92 -23.68
C GLY A 262 10.23 -14.42 -24.00
N LEU A 263 10.85 -13.64 -23.10
CA LEU A 263 10.90 -12.18 -23.19
C LEU A 263 12.34 -11.66 -23.30
N PRO A 264 13.08 -12.00 -24.39
CA PRO A 264 14.50 -11.66 -24.54
C PRO A 264 14.75 -10.14 -24.49
N TYR A 265 13.76 -9.32 -24.86
CA TYR A 265 13.78 -7.86 -24.77
C TYR A 265 14.34 -7.33 -23.44
N PHE A 266 14.01 -7.94 -22.30
CA PHE A 266 14.49 -7.48 -20.99
C PHE A 266 16.01 -7.62 -20.78
N MET A 267 16.69 -8.36 -21.66
CA MET A 267 18.13 -8.55 -21.67
C MET A 267 18.84 -7.76 -22.77
N GLU A 268 18.08 -7.12 -23.66
CA GLU A 268 18.59 -6.38 -24.81
C GLU A 268 18.90 -4.92 -24.46
N ASP A 269 19.73 -4.29 -25.30
CA ASP A 269 20.11 -2.89 -25.14
C ASP A 269 18.92 -1.93 -25.21
N GLU A 270 17.86 -2.30 -25.93
CA GLU A 270 16.66 -1.49 -26.05
C GLU A 270 15.96 -1.27 -24.70
N TYR A 271 15.84 -2.32 -23.87
CA TYR A 271 15.33 -2.18 -22.50
C TYR A 271 16.26 -1.28 -21.66
N GLY A 272 17.58 -1.48 -21.76
CA GLY A 272 18.56 -0.63 -21.08
C GLY A 272 18.45 0.85 -21.49
N ASN A 273 18.18 1.12 -22.76
CA ASN A 273 17.97 2.48 -23.28
C ASN A 273 16.66 3.09 -22.80
N ALA A 274 15.58 2.29 -22.71
CA ALA A 274 14.32 2.72 -22.12
C ALA A 274 14.49 3.10 -20.64
N MET A 275 15.23 2.30 -19.88
CA MET A 275 15.55 2.58 -18.47
C MET A 275 16.37 3.85 -18.31
N LYS A 276 17.43 4.05 -19.11
CA LYS A 276 18.22 5.29 -19.12
C LYS A 276 17.35 6.51 -19.43
N TYR A 277 16.45 6.39 -20.41
CA TYR A 277 15.53 7.45 -20.78
C TYR A 277 14.57 7.82 -19.63
N ILE A 278 13.99 6.82 -18.96
CA ILE A 278 13.10 7.03 -17.80
C ILE A 278 13.88 7.70 -16.66
N ASN A 279 15.07 7.18 -16.32
CA ASN A 279 15.94 7.76 -15.29
C ASN A 279 16.24 9.23 -15.57
N ALA A 280 16.67 9.54 -16.80
CA ALA A 280 16.99 10.90 -17.21
C ALA A 280 15.78 11.83 -17.11
N ARG A 281 14.60 11.38 -17.53
CA ARG A 281 13.37 12.18 -17.43
C ARG A 281 12.97 12.47 -16.00
N LEU A 282 13.04 11.47 -15.13
CA LEU A 282 12.65 11.58 -13.72
C LEU A 282 13.73 12.25 -12.85
N GLY A 283 14.95 12.39 -13.39
CA GLY A 283 16.12 12.89 -12.69
C GLY A 283 16.42 12.08 -11.42
N THR A 284 16.44 10.76 -11.57
CA THR A 284 16.68 9.82 -10.47
C THR A 284 18.15 9.74 -10.12
N ASN A 285 18.48 9.94 -8.84
CA ASN A 285 19.84 9.77 -8.33
C ASN A 285 19.85 9.70 -6.79
N THR A 286 21.06 9.55 -6.24
CA THR A 286 21.33 9.51 -4.80
C THR A 286 22.05 10.75 -4.27
N ILE A 287 22.39 11.73 -5.11
CA ILE A 287 23.30 12.84 -4.79
C ILE A 287 22.70 13.77 -3.72
N ASN A 288 21.40 14.08 -3.84
CA ASN A 288 20.70 15.01 -2.94
C ASN A 288 19.81 14.32 -1.90
N ILE A 289 20.13 13.06 -1.60
CA ILE A 289 19.44 12.30 -0.56
C ILE A 289 19.97 12.69 0.81
N ILE A 290 19.07 13.06 1.71
CA ILE A 290 19.38 13.30 3.11
C ILE A 290 18.63 12.25 3.95
N ASN A 291 19.39 11.31 4.52
CA ASN A 291 18.86 10.29 5.40
C ASN A 291 18.38 10.92 6.71
N ASN A 292 17.09 10.84 6.98
CA ASN A 292 16.54 11.19 8.29
C ASN A 292 17.01 10.19 9.37
N GLN A 293 16.67 10.46 10.63
CA GLN A 293 17.13 9.67 11.76
C GLN A 293 16.76 8.17 11.65
N SER A 294 15.59 7.85 11.08
CA SER A 294 15.13 6.48 10.89
C SER A 294 15.97 5.75 9.83
N ASN A 295 16.18 6.35 8.65
CA ASN A 295 17.02 5.78 7.60
C ASN A 295 18.48 5.65 8.05
N GLN A 296 19.01 6.63 8.79
CA GLN A 296 20.35 6.56 9.36
C GLN A 296 20.48 5.45 10.39
N THR A 297 19.41 5.14 11.13
CA THR A 297 19.40 4.04 12.11
C THR A 297 19.51 2.68 11.40
N LEU A 298 18.81 2.49 10.28
CA LEU A 298 18.96 1.30 9.42
C LEU A 298 20.43 1.16 8.96
N ILE A 299 21.00 2.21 8.37
CA ILE A 299 22.40 2.22 7.89
C ILE A 299 23.38 1.87 9.02
N ASN A 300 23.24 2.53 10.17
CA ASN A 300 24.13 2.31 11.31
C ASN A 300 24.03 0.89 11.86
N GLY A 301 22.82 0.34 11.95
CA GLY A 301 22.60 -1.04 12.39
C GLY A 301 23.22 -2.05 11.42
N CYS A 302 23.02 -1.85 10.10
CA CYS A 302 23.66 -2.67 9.07
C CYS A 302 25.18 -2.63 9.17
N LYS A 303 25.76 -1.42 9.23
CA LYS A 303 27.23 -1.23 9.32
C LYS A 303 27.84 -1.96 10.51
N LYS A 304 27.21 -1.89 11.68
CA LYS A 304 27.70 -2.58 12.90
C LYS A 304 27.65 -4.11 12.80
N LEU A 305 26.75 -4.65 11.98
CA LEU A 305 26.61 -6.08 11.76
C LEU A 305 27.39 -6.58 10.53
N GLY A 306 28.05 -5.69 9.78
CA GLY A 306 28.67 -6.05 8.50
C GLY A 306 27.65 -6.42 7.42
N LEU A 307 26.41 -5.92 7.51
CA LEU A 307 25.35 -6.16 6.53
C LEU A 307 25.35 -5.07 5.45
N HIS A 308 24.87 -5.44 4.26
CA HIS A 308 24.64 -4.49 3.17
C HIS A 308 23.72 -3.33 3.60
N SER A 309 24.09 -2.12 3.21
CA SER A 309 23.18 -0.96 3.21
C SER A 309 23.54 -0.01 2.09
N ASP A 310 22.55 0.51 1.37
CA ASP A 310 22.73 1.50 0.31
C ASP A 310 21.65 2.58 0.34
N ASN A 311 21.92 3.69 -0.35
CA ASN A 311 20.92 4.72 -0.61
C ASN A 311 20.01 4.32 -1.79
N ILE A 312 18.72 4.62 -1.69
CA ILE A 312 17.72 4.35 -2.73
C ILE A 312 17.57 5.60 -3.62
N PRO A 313 17.84 5.52 -4.94
CA PRO A 313 17.61 6.65 -5.84
C PRO A 313 16.20 7.23 -5.76
N GLN A 314 16.05 8.55 -5.87
CA GLN A 314 14.76 9.23 -5.73
C GLN A 314 14.33 9.94 -7.03
N ASN A 315 13.07 9.82 -7.45
CA ASN A 315 12.51 10.48 -8.63
C ASN A 315 12.12 11.96 -8.37
N THR A 316 13.05 12.75 -7.86
CA THR A 316 12.77 14.14 -7.44
C THR A 316 13.43 15.15 -8.37
N ALA A 317 13.71 14.81 -9.63
CA ALA A 317 14.39 15.71 -10.57
C ALA A 317 15.71 16.27 -9.99
N SER A 318 16.50 15.42 -9.35
CA SER A 318 17.76 15.78 -8.68
C SER A 318 17.65 16.87 -7.60
N ILE A 319 16.48 17.15 -7.02
CA ILE A 319 16.38 18.05 -5.86
C ILE A 319 16.12 17.31 -4.56
N THR A 320 16.53 17.91 -3.45
CA THR A 320 16.28 17.39 -2.11
C THR A 320 14.78 17.37 -1.79
N HIS A 321 14.24 16.21 -1.40
CA HIS A 321 12.83 16.05 -0.99
C HIS A 321 12.74 15.44 0.42
N GLN A 322 12.17 16.20 1.36
CA GLN A 322 12.19 15.86 2.78
C GLN A 322 10.87 16.19 3.51
N CYS A 323 9.72 16.10 2.83
CA CYS A 323 8.47 16.41 3.54
C CYS A 323 8.08 15.30 4.52
N GLY A 324 8.00 14.05 4.07
CA GLY A 324 7.50 12.90 4.85
C GLY A 324 6.01 12.58 4.61
N TRP A 325 5.27 13.51 3.98
CA TRP A 325 3.82 13.40 3.72
C TRP A 325 3.46 12.89 2.31
N CYS A 326 4.40 12.31 1.57
CA CYS A 326 4.18 11.88 0.18
C CYS A 326 3.03 10.88 0.01
N SER A 327 2.72 10.12 1.07
CA SER A 327 1.56 9.22 1.16
C SER A 327 0.23 9.95 0.95
N PHE A 328 0.16 11.26 1.12
CA PHE A 328 -1.06 12.07 0.96
C PHE A 328 -0.96 13.05 -0.21
N GLY A 329 -0.13 12.70 -1.21
CA GLY A 329 0.17 13.55 -2.36
C GLY A 329 1.36 14.47 -2.10
N CYS A 330 2.20 14.70 -3.12
CA CYS A 330 3.36 15.57 -3.00
C CYS A 330 2.96 17.04 -3.17
N LYS A 331 2.49 17.68 -2.09
CA LYS A 331 2.08 19.11 -2.12
C LYS A 331 3.18 20.07 -2.62
N TYR A 332 4.46 19.70 -2.51
CA TYR A 332 5.58 20.54 -2.96
C TYR A 332 5.88 20.47 -4.46
N GLY A 333 5.31 19.50 -5.20
CA GLY A 333 5.60 19.34 -6.63
C GLY A 333 7.05 18.92 -6.93
N GLU A 334 7.78 18.40 -5.92
CA GLU A 334 9.17 17.99 -6.03
C GLU A 334 9.27 16.57 -6.63
N LYS A 335 8.36 15.67 -6.24
CA LYS A 335 8.26 14.30 -6.77
C LYS A 335 7.78 14.30 -8.22
N GLN A 336 8.49 13.61 -9.09
CA GLN A 336 8.18 13.47 -10.51
C GLN A 336 7.13 12.37 -10.74
N SER A 337 5.88 12.61 -10.30
CA SER A 337 4.72 11.75 -10.58
C SER A 337 4.32 11.81 -12.06
N ALA A 338 3.41 10.92 -12.48
CA ALA A 338 2.83 10.93 -13.82
C ALA A 338 2.19 12.29 -14.18
N THR A 339 1.56 12.94 -13.20
CA THR A 339 0.96 14.29 -13.32
C THR A 339 1.97 15.41 -13.50
N MET A 340 3.21 15.24 -13.04
CA MET A 340 4.26 16.25 -13.21
C MET A 340 5.06 16.04 -14.49
N THR A 341 5.01 14.82 -15.06
CA THR A 341 5.90 14.38 -16.14
C THR A 341 5.13 14.05 -17.42
N TRP A 342 4.77 12.78 -17.60
CA TRP A 342 4.26 12.26 -18.87
C TRP A 342 2.87 12.77 -19.23
N LEU A 343 1.96 12.90 -18.25
CA LEU A 343 0.62 13.48 -18.54
C LEU A 343 0.73 14.95 -18.94
N ASN A 344 1.68 15.69 -18.37
CA ASN A 344 1.90 17.08 -18.74
C ASN A 344 2.44 17.18 -20.17
N GLU A 345 3.31 16.27 -20.58
CA GLU A 345 3.77 16.16 -21.97
C GLU A 345 2.64 15.75 -22.92
N ALA A 346 1.84 14.74 -22.58
CA ALA A 346 0.71 14.30 -23.38
C ALA A 346 -0.28 15.45 -23.61
N LYS A 347 -0.56 16.24 -22.57
CA LYS A 347 -1.42 17.44 -22.61
C LYS A 347 -0.90 18.50 -23.57
N SER A 348 0.41 18.66 -23.72
CA SER A 348 1.02 19.59 -24.67
C SER A 348 0.98 19.11 -26.12
N ASN A 349 0.49 17.89 -26.38
CA ASN A 349 0.28 17.32 -27.70
C ASN A 349 -1.22 17.00 -27.91
N ASN A 350 -1.56 15.95 -28.64
CA ASN A 350 -2.94 15.64 -29.04
C ASN A 350 -3.71 14.80 -28.00
N ALA A 351 -3.35 14.88 -26.71
CA ALA A 351 -4.06 14.16 -25.65
C ALA A 351 -5.19 14.98 -25.02
N LYS A 352 -6.34 14.34 -24.83
CA LYS A 352 -7.46 14.84 -24.02
C LYS A 352 -7.66 13.96 -22.80
N PHE A 353 -8.28 14.51 -21.75
CA PHE A 353 -8.44 13.83 -20.47
C PHE A 353 -9.88 13.84 -19.99
N LEU A 354 -10.33 12.72 -19.46
CA LEU A 354 -11.56 12.58 -18.66
C LEU A 354 -11.17 12.12 -17.25
N LYS A 355 -11.80 12.73 -16.25
CA LYS A 355 -11.67 12.35 -14.83
C LYS A 355 -13.03 11.99 -14.26
N ASN A 356 -13.07 11.37 -13.08
CA ASN A 356 -14.31 10.88 -12.46
C ASN A 356 -15.14 9.98 -13.40
N CYS A 357 -14.49 9.28 -14.33
CA CYS A 357 -15.15 8.54 -15.40
C CYS A 357 -14.79 7.05 -15.29
N TYR A 358 -15.77 6.23 -14.93
CA TYR A 358 -15.56 4.79 -14.76
C TYR A 358 -15.84 4.06 -16.08
N VAL A 359 -14.84 3.38 -16.63
CA VAL A 359 -15.03 2.51 -17.79
C VAL A 359 -15.68 1.21 -17.34
N GLU A 360 -16.93 1.01 -17.75
CA GLU A 360 -17.71 -0.19 -17.42
C GLU A 360 -17.27 -1.38 -18.26
N LYS A 361 -17.06 -1.18 -19.57
CA LYS A 361 -16.79 -2.29 -20.49
C LYS A 361 -15.95 -1.86 -21.69
N ILE A 362 -15.16 -2.77 -22.22
CA ILE A 362 -14.54 -2.65 -23.55
C ILE A 362 -15.54 -3.16 -24.60
N LEU A 363 -15.73 -2.40 -25.66
CA LEU A 363 -16.58 -2.76 -26.80
C LEU A 363 -15.74 -3.59 -27.78
N ILE A 364 -16.22 -4.78 -28.12
CA ILE A 364 -15.52 -5.74 -28.98
C ILE A 364 -16.47 -6.15 -30.09
N ASP A 365 -16.00 -6.02 -31.33
CA ASP A 365 -16.66 -6.59 -32.51
C ASP A 365 -16.47 -8.10 -32.48
N LYS A 366 -17.59 -8.84 -32.44
CA LYS A 366 -17.61 -10.30 -32.40
C LYS A 366 -18.08 -10.92 -33.72
N ASP A 367 -18.50 -10.09 -34.68
CA ASP A 367 -19.12 -10.53 -35.92
C ASP A 367 -18.07 -10.77 -37.03
N GLY A 368 -16.83 -10.32 -36.80
CA GLY A 368 -15.68 -10.54 -37.68
C GLY A 368 -14.98 -11.90 -37.53
N LYS A 369 -14.08 -12.21 -38.48
CA LYS A 369 -13.21 -13.41 -38.43
C LYS A 369 -12.22 -13.40 -37.26
N SER A 370 -11.84 -12.22 -36.78
CA SER A 370 -11.06 -11.97 -35.56
C SER A 370 -11.83 -10.99 -34.68
N GLN A 371 -11.75 -11.14 -33.35
CA GLN A 371 -12.35 -10.18 -32.42
C GLN A 371 -11.50 -8.91 -32.41
N LYS A 372 -12.13 -7.75 -32.57
CA LYS A 372 -11.43 -6.46 -32.64
C LYS A 372 -12.04 -5.44 -31.69
N VAL A 373 -11.21 -4.59 -31.11
CA VAL A 373 -11.71 -3.52 -30.25
C VAL A 373 -12.45 -2.44 -31.06
N MET A 374 -13.54 -1.92 -30.51
CA MET A 374 -14.34 -0.84 -31.09
C MET A 374 -14.33 0.43 -30.26
N GLY A 375 -13.83 0.36 -29.02
CA GLY A 375 -13.87 1.45 -28.05
C GLY A 375 -14.28 0.97 -26.66
N VAL A 376 -14.93 1.84 -25.89
CA VAL A 376 -15.32 1.60 -24.51
C VAL A 376 -16.72 2.13 -24.22
N GLU A 377 -17.35 1.56 -23.20
CA GLU A 377 -18.56 2.09 -22.58
C GLU A 377 -18.21 2.63 -21.20
N VAL A 378 -18.59 3.88 -20.95
CA VAL A 378 -18.31 4.60 -19.70
C VAL A 378 -19.60 4.98 -18.97
N ILE A 379 -19.51 5.07 -17.65
CA ILE A 379 -20.60 5.58 -16.80
C ILE A 379 -20.29 7.03 -16.43
N ILE A 380 -21.27 7.90 -16.65
CA ILE A 380 -21.23 9.32 -16.33
C ILE A 380 -22.31 9.62 -15.29
N ASN A 381 -21.95 10.35 -14.25
CA ASN A 381 -22.83 10.75 -13.14
C ASN A 381 -23.57 9.57 -12.49
N ASN A 382 -22.97 8.37 -12.51
CA ASN A 382 -23.57 7.11 -12.03
C ASN A 382 -24.91 6.70 -12.67
N ILE A 383 -25.30 7.32 -13.80
CA ILE A 383 -26.64 7.14 -14.39
C ILE A 383 -26.53 6.84 -15.88
N LYS A 384 -25.75 7.63 -16.64
CA LYS A 384 -25.74 7.58 -18.10
C LYS A 384 -24.59 6.72 -18.62
N ARG A 385 -24.91 5.81 -19.55
CA ARG A 385 -23.90 5.06 -20.32
C ARG A 385 -23.62 5.77 -21.63
N VAL A 386 -22.33 5.99 -21.92
CA VAL A 386 -21.86 6.61 -23.15
C VAL A 386 -20.84 5.72 -23.83
N LYS A 387 -20.94 5.57 -25.15
CA LYS A 387 -19.96 4.82 -25.94
C LYS A 387 -18.94 5.80 -26.52
N ILE A 388 -17.67 5.47 -26.36
CA ILE A 388 -16.56 6.22 -26.94
C ILE A 388 -15.76 5.26 -27.81
N HIS A 389 -15.73 5.53 -29.10
CA HIS A 389 -15.11 4.67 -30.10
C HIS A 389 -13.65 5.04 -30.32
N ALA A 390 -12.85 4.00 -30.56
CA ALA A 390 -11.45 4.13 -30.96
C ALA A 390 -10.99 2.88 -31.70
N LYS A 391 -9.96 3.03 -32.54
CA LYS A 391 -9.35 1.91 -33.27
C LYS A 391 -8.47 1.06 -32.36
N ARG A 392 -7.96 1.66 -31.29
CA ARG A 392 -7.07 1.03 -30.31
C ARG A 392 -7.51 1.37 -28.89
N VAL A 393 -7.41 0.40 -27.99
CA VAL A 393 -7.62 0.60 -26.55
C VAL A 393 -6.42 0.07 -25.78
N VAL A 394 -5.91 0.86 -24.85
CA VAL A 394 -4.84 0.49 -23.93
C VAL A 394 -5.39 0.49 -22.50
N VAL A 395 -5.38 -0.67 -21.86
CA VAL A 395 -5.78 -0.84 -20.46
C VAL A 395 -4.58 -0.59 -19.56
N SER A 396 -4.67 0.44 -18.73
CA SER A 396 -3.63 0.88 -17.79
C SER A 396 -4.22 1.16 -16.39
N ALA A 397 -5.21 0.36 -15.98
CA ALA A 397 -5.96 0.51 -14.74
C ALA A 397 -5.27 -0.15 -13.51
N GLY A 398 -4.06 -0.67 -13.69
CA GLY A 398 -3.25 -1.31 -12.66
C GLY A 398 -3.64 -2.77 -12.38
N ALA A 399 -2.80 -3.48 -11.64
CA ALA A 399 -2.91 -4.93 -11.38
C ALA A 399 -4.16 -5.39 -10.59
N ILE A 400 -5.05 -4.48 -10.24
CA ILE A 400 -6.33 -4.79 -9.61
C ILE A 400 -7.48 -4.59 -10.60
N HIS A 401 -7.54 -3.42 -11.24
CA HIS A 401 -8.68 -3.06 -12.09
C HIS A 401 -8.52 -3.49 -13.55
N SER A 402 -7.30 -3.60 -14.08
CA SER A 402 -7.06 -4.10 -15.44
C SER A 402 -7.61 -5.50 -15.67
N PRO A 403 -7.26 -6.54 -14.88
CA PRO A 403 -7.86 -7.87 -15.04
C PRO A 403 -9.37 -7.85 -14.81
N ALA A 404 -9.89 -7.08 -13.84
CA ALA A 404 -11.33 -7.01 -13.58
C ALA A 404 -12.10 -6.40 -14.76
N LEU A 405 -11.56 -5.37 -15.42
CA LEU A 405 -12.13 -4.79 -16.62
C LEU A 405 -12.12 -5.79 -17.79
N LEU A 406 -11.02 -6.48 -18.01
CA LEU A 406 -10.91 -7.48 -19.08
C LEU A 406 -11.92 -8.63 -18.89
N LEU A 407 -12.00 -9.18 -17.67
CA LEU A 407 -12.94 -10.25 -17.32
C LEU A 407 -14.41 -9.82 -17.51
N ARG A 408 -14.78 -8.64 -16.99
CA ARG A 408 -16.14 -8.09 -17.13
C ARG A 408 -16.48 -7.70 -18.57
N SER A 409 -15.47 -7.40 -19.40
CA SER A 409 -15.63 -7.16 -20.85
C SER A 409 -15.85 -8.45 -21.64
N GLY A 410 -15.64 -9.62 -21.02
CA GLY A 410 -16.01 -10.93 -21.56
C GLY A 410 -14.84 -11.74 -22.12
N LEU A 411 -13.60 -11.27 -21.95
CA LEU A 411 -12.40 -12.06 -22.30
C LEU A 411 -12.36 -13.36 -21.49
N LYS A 412 -11.83 -14.43 -22.09
CA LYS A 412 -11.88 -15.81 -21.57
C LYS A 412 -10.50 -16.38 -21.24
N ASN A 413 -9.43 -15.65 -21.49
CA ASN A 413 -8.08 -16.12 -21.27
C ASN A 413 -7.91 -16.44 -19.78
N LYS A 414 -7.62 -17.71 -19.48
CA LYS A 414 -7.53 -18.25 -18.12
C LYS A 414 -6.43 -17.60 -17.26
N ASN A 415 -5.49 -16.88 -17.88
CA ASN A 415 -4.39 -16.19 -17.22
C ASN A 415 -4.77 -14.77 -16.76
N ILE A 416 -5.86 -14.19 -17.27
CA ILE A 416 -6.35 -12.89 -16.81
C ILE A 416 -6.79 -13.02 -15.35
N GLY A 417 -6.26 -12.16 -14.50
CA GLY A 417 -6.48 -12.16 -13.06
C GLY A 417 -5.67 -13.22 -12.31
N ARG A 418 -4.75 -13.96 -12.94
CA ARG A 418 -3.88 -14.91 -12.24
C ARG A 418 -2.51 -14.33 -11.97
N ASN A 419 -1.81 -14.94 -11.01
CA ASN A 419 -0.44 -14.62 -10.67
C ASN A 419 -0.25 -13.19 -10.13
N LEU A 420 -1.23 -12.70 -9.39
CA LEU A 420 -1.12 -11.41 -8.71
C LEU A 420 0.04 -11.48 -7.71
N HIS A 421 1.06 -10.68 -7.92
CA HIS A 421 2.16 -10.48 -6.98
C HIS A 421 1.98 -9.18 -6.23
N VAL A 422 2.35 -9.17 -4.94
CA VAL A 422 1.99 -8.04 -4.05
C VAL A 422 3.11 -7.53 -3.15
N HIS A 423 4.32 -8.09 -3.23
CA HIS A 423 5.41 -7.75 -2.31
C HIS A 423 4.97 -7.69 -0.82
N PRO A 424 4.60 -8.82 -0.20
CA PRO A 424 4.06 -8.84 1.16
C PRO A 424 4.98 -8.14 2.16
N ILE A 425 4.38 -7.25 2.94
CA ILE A 425 5.03 -6.43 3.96
C ILE A 425 4.77 -7.00 5.34
N ALA A 426 5.83 -7.07 6.14
CA ALA A 426 5.78 -7.15 7.60
C ALA A 426 6.69 -6.08 8.20
N ALA A 427 6.58 -5.82 9.51
CA ALA A 427 7.35 -4.76 10.14
C ALA A 427 7.81 -5.12 11.56
N VAL A 428 8.90 -4.48 11.97
CA VAL A 428 9.37 -4.41 13.36
C VAL A 428 9.63 -2.97 13.74
N TYR A 429 9.71 -2.70 15.02
CA TYR A 429 10.04 -1.37 15.53
C TYR A 429 11.03 -1.43 16.68
N GLY A 430 11.88 -0.42 16.79
CA GLY A 430 12.81 -0.22 17.89
C GLY A 430 12.59 1.14 18.56
N VAL A 431 12.62 1.18 19.90
CA VAL A 431 12.47 2.42 20.67
C VAL A 431 13.84 2.95 21.08
N PHE A 432 14.03 4.25 20.88
CA PHE A 432 15.24 5.02 21.22
C PHE A 432 14.86 6.17 22.15
N PRO A 433 14.68 5.94 23.46
CA PRO A 433 14.03 6.87 24.38
C PRO A 433 14.74 8.23 24.52
N ASN A 434 16.05 8.27 24.24
CA ASN A 434 16.86 9.48 24.34
C ASN A 434 17.01 10.23 23.00
N LYS A 435 16.28 9.84 21.96
CA LYS A 435 16.35 10.46 20.62
C LYS A 435 14.96 10.77 20.10
N GLU A 436 14.74 12.01 19.68
CA GLU A 436 13.55 12.34 18.91
C GLU A 436 13.77 11.94 17.44
N ILE A 437 13.10 10.87 17.01
CA ILE A 437 13.24 10.26 15.69
C ILE A 437 12.34 10.95 14.66
N LYS A 438 11.07 11.22 15.02
CA LYS A 438 10.04 11.80 14.13
C LYS A 438 9.93 11.10 12.76
N THR A 439 9.71 9.77 12.75
CA THR A 439 9.68 8.99 11.50
C THR A 439 8.68 9.48 10.44
N TYR A 440 7.65 10.24 10.83
CA TYR A 440 6.72 10.87 9.90
C TYR A 440 7.31 12.00 9.03
N SER A 441 8.51 12.49 9.35
CA SER A 441 9.14 13.65 8.69
C SER A 441 10.45 13.27 8.00
N GLY A 442 10.82 14.04 6.98
CA GLY A 442 12.04 13.83 6.19
C GLY A 442 11.83 12.86 5.02
N THR A 443 12.93 12.44 4.40
CA THR A 443 12.88 11.47 3.29
C THR A 443 12.45 10.10 3.82
N ILE A 444 11.42 9.51 3.20
CA ILE A 444 10.75 8.31 3.71
C ILE A 444 11.61 7.06 3.52
N MET A 445 11.84 6.68 2.27
CA MET A 445 12.49 5.42 1.88
C MET A 445 13.77 5.77 1.14
N SER A 446 14.78 6.21 1.89
CA SER A 446 16.08 6.65 1.35
C SER A 446 17.21 5.66 1.55
N ALA A 447 17.04 4.66 2.41
CA ALA A 447 18.01 3.60 2.67
C ALA A 447 17.40 2.20 2.52
N ILE A 448 18.21 1.24 2.07
CA ILE A 448 17.83 -0.16 1.88
C ILE A 448 18.91 -1.11 2.38
N SER A 449 18.49 -2.29 2.86
CA SER A 449 19.35 -3.44 3.04
C SER A 449 18.84 -4.63 2.22
N ASN A 450 19.75 -5.21 1.44
CA ASN A 450 19.55 -6.43 0.65
C ASN A 450 20.07 -7.68 1.37
N ALA A 451 20.38 -7.59 2.68
CA ALA A 451 21.00 -8.67 3.45
C ALA A 451 20.23 -10.01 3.43
N THR A 452 18.95 -9.98 3.07
CA THR A 452 18.09 -11.17 2.96
C THR A 452 17.44 -11.28 1.58
N GLU A 453 18.03 -10.72 0.52
CA GLU A 453 17.41 -10.71 -0.81
C GLU A 453 17.36 -12.09 -1.49
N ASN A 454 18.26 -13.00 -1.07
CA ASN A 454 18.35 -14.36 -1.58
C ASN A 454 18.44 -15.35 -0.42
N VAL A 455 17.28 -15.74 0.13
CA VAL A 455 17.19 -16.60 1.32
C VAL A 455 17.31 -18.08 0.96
N ASP A 456 16.83 -18.45 -0.23
CA ASP A 456 16.71 -19.83 -0.69
C ASP A 456 17.77 -20.25 -1.71
N GLY A 457 18.57 -19.30 -2.22
CA GLY A 457 19.51 -19.53 -3.32
C GLY A 457 18.89 -19.33 -4.71
N GLU A 458 17.59 -19.08 -4.81
CA GLU A 458 16.83 -18.89 -6.07
C GLU A 458 16.49 -17.41 -6.31
N ASN A 459 17.13 -16.49 -5.58
CA ASN A 459 16.91 -15.03 -5.64
C ASN A 459 15.51 -14.60 -5.20
N TYR A 460 14.91 -15.35 -4.25
CA TYR A 460 13.74 -14.91 -3.51
C TYR A 460 14.10 -14.67 -2.05
N GLY A 461 13.55 -13.59 -1.51
CA GLY A 461 13.96 -13.07 -0.22
C GLY A 461 13.18 -11.83 0.16
N ALA A 462 13.74 -11.05 1.06
CA ALA A 462 13.17 -9.80 1.50
C ALA A 462 14.22 -8.67 1.56
N LYS A 463 13.76 -7.45 1.33
CA LYS A 463 14.53 -6.23 1.50
C LYS A 463 14.03 -5.47 2.72
N ILE A 464 14.95 -4.78 3.40
CA ILE A 464 14.65 -4.02 4.61
C ILE A 464 14.78 -2.54 4.30
N VAL A 465 13.72 -1.79 4.55
CA VAL A 465 13.64 -0.35 4.28
C VAL A 465 12.97 0.38 5.43
N VAL A 466 13.04 1.71 5.40
CA VAL A 466 12.19 2.57 6.22
C VAL A 466 11.02 3.05 5.36
N GLY A 467 9.80 2.92 5.86
CA GLY A 467 8.61 3.43 5.17
C GLY A 467 7.94 4.59 5.90
N SER A 468 6.91 5.15 5.26
CA SER A 468 6.14 6.25 5.84
C SER A 468 5.45 5.78 7.11
N HIS A 469 5.61 6.48 8.23
CA HIS A 469 4.98 6.10 9.50
C HIS A 469 4.26 7.29 10.13
N HIS A 470 3.11 7.65 9.55
CA HIS A 470 2.09 8.44 10.24
C HIS A 470 1.27 7.53 11.18
N PRO A 471 0.60 8.07 12.21
CA PRO A 471 -0.06 7.25 13.24
C PRO A 471 -1.07 6.23 12.68
N GLY A 472 -1.84 6.59 11.66
CA GLY A 472 -2.80 5.70 11.02
C GLY A 472 -2.15 4.50 10.34
N PHE A 473 -1.00 4.69 9.67
CA PHE A 473 -0.26 3.62 9.00
C PHE A 473 0.55 2.75 9.97
N MET A 474 1.09 3.35 11.03
CA MET A 474 1.80 2.63 12.09
C MET A 474 0.94 1.51 12.68
N PHE A 475 -0.33 1.81 12.96
CA PHE A 475 -1.24 0.84 13.54
C PHE A 475 -1.59 -0.33 12.60
N ALA A 476 -1.62 -0.11 11.29
CA ALA A 476 -1.82 -1.19 10.33
C ALA A 476 -0.68 -2.23 10.36
N ASN A 477 0.49 -1.86 10.90
CA ASN A 477 1.70 -2.67 10.90
C ASN A 477 2.05 -3.27 12.27
N PHE A 478 1.47 -2.76 13.37
CA PHE A 478 1.75 -3.25 14.72
C PHE A 478 0.47 -3.64 15.47
N PRO A 479 0.41 -4.83 16.09
CA PRO A 479 -0.80 -5.34 16.70
C PRO A 479 -1.14 -4.60 18.00
N TRP A 480 -2.44 -4.35 18.23
CA TRP A 480 -2.94 -3.93 19.53
C TRP A 480 -2.85 -5.08 20.54
N LYS A 481 -2.04 -4.99 21.61
CA LYS A 481 -1.93 -6.07 22.60
C LYS A 481 -2.79 -5.84 23.85
N SER A 482 -2.96 -4.59 24.24
CA SER A 482 -3.84 -4.15 25.33
C SER A 482 -4.04 -2.64 25.25
N ASN A 483 -5.02 -2.11 26.00
CA ASN A 483 -5.23 -0.68 26.11
C ASN A 483 -3.98 0.04 26.65
N LEU A 484 -3.35 -0.55 27.66
CA LEU A 484 -2.15 0.01 28.29
C LEU A 484 -0.96 -0.01 27.33
N GLN A 485 -0.65 -1.16 26.73
CA GLN A 485 0.49 -1.31 25.83
C GLN A 485 0.35 -0.39 24.61
N HIS A 486 -0.85 -0.28 24.03
CA HIS A 486 -1.09 0.59 22.89
C HIS A 486 -0.88 2.07 23.25
N LYS A 487 -1.41 2.53 24.39
CA LYS A 487 -1.18 3.91 24.85
C LYS A 487 0.31 4.18 25.13
N GLN A 488 1.04 3.23 25.71
CA GLN A 488 2.49 3.37 25.94
C GLN A 488 3.26 3.48 24.62
N LEU A 489 2.98 2.59 23.66
CA LEU A 489 3.61 2.62 22.35
C LEU A 489 3.39 3.96 21.63
N MET A 490 2.17 4.49 21.71
CA MET A 490 1.83 5.76 21.08
C MET A 490 2.48 6.97 21.79
N LEU A 491 2.76 6.89 23.09
CA LEU A 491 3.56 7.91 23.78
C LEU A 491 5.04 7.87 23.38
N GLU A 492 5.54 6.72 22.94
CA GLU A 492 6.90 6.53 22.41
C GLU A 492 6.97 6.77 20.89
N TYR A 493 5.86 7.14 20.24
CA TYR A 493 5.76 7.32 18.78
C TYR A 493 6.92 8.12 18.18
N ASN A 494 7.27 9.26 18.80
CA ASN A 494 8.38 10.10 18.36
C ASN A 494 9.77 9.52 18.59
N ASN A 495 9.90 8.40 19.31
CA ASN A 495 11.16 7.72 19.64
C ASN A 495 11.32 6.40 18.89
N ILE A 496 10.37 6.05 18.01
CA ILE A 496 10.36 4.76 17.31
C ILE A 496 11.04 4.88 15.95
N VAL A 497 11.93 3.93 15.66
CA VAL A 497 12.38 3.59 14.31
C VAL A 497 11.68 2.30 13.87
N PRO A 498 10.80 2.36 12.88
CA PRO A 498 10.22 1.18 12.25
C PRO A 498 11.06 0.73 11.06
N LEU A 499 11.20 -0.58 10.90
CA LEU A 499 11.79 -1.21 9.71
C LEU A 499 10.72 -2.08 9.04
N MET A 500 10.52 -1.86 7.75
CA MET A 500 9.66 -2.68 6.91
C MET A 500 10.47 -3.76 6.22
N VAL A 501 9.91 -4.97 6.20
CA VAL A 501 10.42 -6.14 5.51
C VAL A 501 9.51 -6.37 4.31
N ILE A 502 10.04 -6.12 3.10
CA ILE A 502 9.31 -6.25 1.84
C ILE A 502 9.78 -7.53 1.16
N THR A 503 8.89 -8.51 1.04
CA THR A 503 9.23 -9.85 0.53
C THR A 503 8.94 -9.92 -0.97
N ARG A 504 9.90 -10.38 -1.79
CA ARG A 504 9.65 -10.75 -3.19
C ARG A 504 8.88 -12.07 -3.18
N ASP A 505 7.59 -12.04 -3.46
CA ASP A 505 6.74 -13.23 -3.42
C ASP A 505 6.89 -14.08 -4.68
N ARG A 506 7.03 -15.39 -4.48
CA ARG A 506 7.15 -16.39 -5.54
C ARG A 506 5.80 -16.96 -5.96
N GLU A 507 4.90 -17.18 -5.00
CA GLU A 507 3.58 -17.73 -5.27
C GLU A 507 2.55 -16.61 -5.37
N GLY A 508 2.02 -16.39 -6.56
CA GLY A 508 1.05 -15.33 -6.81
C GLY A 508 -0.38 -15.67 -6.35
N GLY A 509 -1.15 -14.62 -6.05
CA GLY A 509 -2.59 -14.66 -5.84
C GLY A 509 -3.40 -14.50 -7.13
N ARG A 510 -4.63 -14.03 -6.99
CA ARG A 510 -5.59 -13.83 -8.09
C ARG A 510 -6.48 -12.60 -7.87
N ILE A 511 -6.90 -12.01 -8.99
CA ILE A 511 -8.00 -11.07 -9.09
C ILE A 511 -9.21 -11.82 -9.66
N LEU A 512 -10.32 -11.74 -8.95
CA LEU A 512 -11.63 -12.17 -9.40
C LEU A 512 -12.55 -10.97 -9.54
N THR A 513 -13.75 -11.20 -10.08
CA THR A 513 -14.83 -10.21 -10.07
C THR A 513 -15.99 -10.70 -9.22
N ASP A 514 -16.64 -9.79 -8.50
CA ASP A 514 -17.95 -10.07 -7.87
C ASP A 514 -19.11 -10.03 -8.88
N GLU A 515 -20.34 -10.19 -8.41
CA GLU A 515 -21.57 -10.18 -9.22
C GLU A 515 -21.80 -8.85 -9.96
N ASN A 516 -21.25 -7.74 -9.45
CA ASN A 516 -21.31 -6.42 -10.07
C ASN A 516 -20.05 -6.14 -10.90
N GLY A 517 -19.18 -7.14 -11.05
CA GLY A 517 -17.96 -7.06 -11.82
C GLY A 517 -16.86 -6.22 -11.15
N LYS A 518 -16.95 -5.95 -9.84
CA LYS A 518 -15.90 -5.24 -9.07
C LYS A 518 -14.78 -6.20 -8.67
N PRO A 519 -13.53 -5.73 -8.57
CA PRO A 519 -12.39 -6.60 -8.26
C PRO A 519 -12.48 -7.19 -6.85
N ARG A 520 -12.08 -8.46 -6.75
CA ARG A 520 -11.90 -9.21 -5.50
C ARG A 520 -10.48 -9.76 -5.48
N LEU A 521 -9.77 -9.53 -4.38
CA LEU A 521 -8.36 -9.87 -4.24
C LEU A 521 -8.17 -11.15 -3.42
N GLU A 522 -7.79 -12.25 -4.06
CA GLU A 522 -7.45 -13.50 -3.39
C GLU A 522 -5.93 -13.65 -3.31
N TYR A 523 -5.36 -13.49 -2.12
CA TYR A 523 -3.93 -13.69 -1.91
C TYR A 523 -3.70 -14.36 -0.56
N LYS A 524 -2.81 -15.36 -0.55
CA LYS A 524 -2.38 -16.05 0.66
C LYS A 524 -0.86 -16.14 0.63
N LEU A 525 -0.22 -15.72 1.71
CA LEU A 525 1.23 -15.88 1.86
C LEU A 525 1.58 -17.37 1.85
N SER A 526 2.43 -17.77 0.92
CA SER A 526 2.90 -19.14 0.81
C SER A 526 3.85 -19.52 1.94
N GLN A 527 4.10 -20.82 2.11
CA GLN A 527 5.11 -21.28 3.07
C GLN A 527 6.52 -20.83 2.64
N HIS A 528 6.75 -20.76 1.34
CA HIS A 528 7.99 -20.27 0.76
C HIS A 528 8.25 -18.82 1.15
N ASP A 529 7.32 -17.93 0.81
CA ASP A 529 7.47 -16.49 1.03
C ASP A 529 7.44 -16.14 2.54
N SER A 530 6.73 -16.94 3.34
CA SER A 530 6.77 -16.84 4.81
C SER A 530 8.18 -17.05 5.38
N LYS A 531 8.99 -17.95 4.80
CA LYS A 531 10.40 -18.14 5.23
C LYS A 531 11.23 -16.89 4.95
N SER A 532 11.09 -16.32 3.75
CA SER A 532 11.78 -15.09 3.35
C SER A 532 11.40 -13.90 4.25
N MET A 533 10.11 -13.75 4.54
CA MET A 533 9.61 -12.72 5.45
C MET A 533 10.16 -12.90 6.87
N VAL A 534 10.20 -14.13 7.40
CA VAL A 534 10.78 -14.41 8.73
C VAL A 534 12.28 -14.11 8.76
N ALA A 535 13.03 -14.48 7.72
CA ALA A 535 14.45 -14.14 7.62
C ALA A 535 14.68 -12.61 7.66
N GLY A 536 13.86 -11.86 6.92
CA GLY A 536 13.88 -10.40 6.96
C GLY A 536 13.52 -9.82 8.34
N LEU A 537 12.50 -10.36 9.03
CA LEU A 537 12.13 -9.94 10.39
C LEU A 537 13.28 -10.16 11.38
N LEU A 538 13.90 -11.34 11.37
CA LEU A 538 15.03 -11.65 12.25
C LEU A 538 16.20 -10.70 12.00
N THR A 539 16.49 -10.40 10.73
CA THR A 539 17.56 -9.47 10.36
C THR A 539 17.23 -8.03 10.77
N ALA A 540 15.99 -7.57 10.57
CA ALA A 540 15.55 -6.25 11.00
C ALA A 540 15.61 -6.08 12.53
N VAL A 541 15.25 -7.11 13.29
CA VAL A 541 15.39 -7.11 14.76
C VAL A 541 16.87 -6.99 15.17
N ARG A 542 17.77 -7.72 14.52
CA ARG A 542 19.21 -7.61 14.77
C ARG A 542 19.75 -6.21 14.44
N ILE A 543 19.31 -5.63 13.32
CA ILE A 543 19.69 -4.26 12.92
C ILE A 543 19.29 -3.25 14.00
N LEU A 544 18.05 -3.32 14.50
CA LEU A 544 17.57 -2.42 15.56
C LEU A 544 18.35 -2.61 16.88
N ALA A 545 18.62 -3.85 17.26
CA ALA A 545 19.44 -4.18 18.42
C ALA A 545 20.85 -3.59 18.29
N ALA A 546 21.53 -3.82 17.16
CA ALA A 546 22.85 -3.27 16.88
C ALA A 546 22.86 -1.73 16.87
N ALA A 547 21.79 -1.13 16.35
CA ALA A 547 21.62 0.33 16.33
C ALA A 547 21.40 0.93 17.74
N GLY A 548 21.08 0.10 18.74
CA GLY A 548 20.94 0.50 20.14
C GLY A 548 19.50 0.76 20.59
N ALA A 549 18.53 0.07 20.00
CA ALA A 549 17.15 0.11 20.48
C ALA A 549 17.07 -0.47 21.91
N THR A 550 16.32 0.18 22.80
CA THR A 550 16.12 -0.29 24.20
C THR A 550 14.87 -1.16 24.36
N LYS A 551 14.01 -1.14 23.35
CA LYS A 551 12.85 -2.04 23.23
C LYS A 551 12.66 -2.37 21.76
N ILE A 552 12.34 -3.63 21.46
CA ILE A 552 12.08 -4.09 20.09
C ILE A 552 10.76 -4.88 20.07
N GLY A 553 9.82 -4.47 19.22
CA GLY A 553 8.56 -5.19 19.01
C GLY A 553 8.37 -5.59 17.55
N THR A 554 7.45 -6.51 17.30
CA THR A 554 7.19 -7.06 15.95
C THR A 554 5.71 -6.99 15.59
N CYS A 555 5.40 -7.22 14.30
CA CYS A 555 4.05 -7.29 13.77
C CYS A 555 3.26 -8.55 14.21
N GLN A 556 3.89 -9.51 14.89
CA GLN A 556 3.26 -10.75 15.34
C GLN A 556 2.56 -10.53 16.69
N THR A 557 1.25 -10.77 16.74
CA THR A 557 0.41 -10.50 17.93
C THR A 557 0.85 -11.26 19.18
N VAL A 558 1.36 -12.48 19.01
CA VAL A 558 1.73 -13.40 20.11
C VAL A 558 3.17 -13.25 20.60
N ILE A 559 3.92 -12.30 20.02
CA ILE A 559 5.30 -12.02 20.37
C ILE A 559 5.32 -10.75 21.22
N ASP A 560 5.65 -10.88 22.50
CA ASP A 560 5.87 -9.75 23.41
C ASP A 560 7.10 -8.94 23.00
N ASP A 561 7.16 -7.66 23.38
CA ASP A 561 8.30 -6.83 23.05
C ASP A 561 9.52 -7.28 23.86
N TYR A 562 10.69 -7.31 23.23
CA TYR A 562 11.96 -7.53 23.92
C TYR A 562 12.43 -6.21 24.54
N ILE A 563 12.70 -6.22 25.85
CA ILE A 563 13.17 -5.06 26.62
C ILE A 563 14.65 -5.27 26.94
N VAL A 564 15.48 -4.30 26.58
CA VAL A 564 16.92 -4.34 26.87
C VAL A 564 17.15 -3.93 28.32
N GLU A 565 17.84 -4.77 29.07
CA GLU A 565 18.27 -4.45 30.42
C GLU A 565 19.41 -3.42 30.41
N ASN A 566 19.44 -2.54 31.42
CA ASN A 566 20.42 -1.47 31.49
C ASN A 566 21.85 -2.01 31.47
N GLY A 567 22.69 -1.48 30.56
CA GLY A 567 24.09 -1.88 30.42
C GLY A 567 24.32 -3.19 29.67
N VAL A 568 23.27 -3.89 29.23
CA VAL A 568 23.37 -5.14 28.48
C VAL A 568 23.45 -4.84 26.98
N ASN A 569 24.37 -5.51 26.28
CA ASN A 569 24.36 -5.55 24.82
C ASN A 569 23.38 -6.65 24.36
N PRO A 570 22.27 -6.32 23.67
CA PRO A 570 21.28 -7.29 23.23
C PRO A 570 21.86 -8.44 22.41
N LEU A 571 22.88 -8.17 21.59
CA LEU A 571 23.47 -9.18 20.71
C LEU A 571 24.20 -10.30 21.47
N ASN A 572 24.49 -10.10 22.75
CA ASN A 572 25.13 -11.08 23.64
C ASN A 572 24.17 -11.58 24.73
N ASP A 573 22.90 -11.19 24.71
CA ASP A 573 21.90 -11.55 25.72
C ASP A 573 21.16 -12.86 25.35
N PRO A 574 21.22 -13.92 26.17
CA PRO A 574 20.46 -15.14 25.93
C PRO A 574 18.94 -14.92 25.79
N LYS A 575 18.37 -13.89 26.43
CA LYS A 575 16.94 -13.55 26.28
C LYS A 575 16.65 -13.02 24.88
N PHE A 576 17.60 -12.34 24.25
CA PHE A 576 17.46 -11.89 22.87
C PHE A 576 17.47 -13.07 21.90
N ASP A 577 18.32 -14.08 22.10
CA ASP A 577 18.30 -15.30 21.30
C ASP A 577 16.99 -16.09 21.48
N GLN A 578 16.45 -16.14 22.70
CA GLN A 578 15.12 -16.72 22.95
C GLN A 578 14.01 -15.95 22.21
N PHE A 579 14.10 -14.61 22.19
CA PHE A 579 13.17 -13.76 21.44
C PHE A 579 13.22 -14.03 19.93
N LEU A 580 14.43 -14.10 19.34
CA LEU A 580 14.63 -14.45 17.93
C LEU A 580 14.11 -15.86 17.61
N ASN A 581 14.37 -16.83 18.48
CA ASN A 581 13.87 -18.20 18.33
C ASN A 581 12.33 -18.25 18.40
N LYS A 582 11.70 -17.44 19.26
CA LYS A 582 10.24 -17.31 19.35
C LYS A 582 9.67 -16.73 18.04
N ILE A 583 10.27 -15.68 17.49
CA ILE A 583 9.89 -15.10 16.18
C ILE A 583 9.95 -16.17 15.08
N LYS A 584 11.07 -16.90 14.99
CA LYS A 584 11.29 -17.96 14.01
C LYS A 584 10.27 -19.09 14.14
N LYS A 585 9.99 -19.53 15.37
CA LYS A 585 9.05 -20.63 15.67
C LYS A 585 7.60 -20.24 15.36
N VAL A 586 7.21 -19.00 15.65
CA VAL A 586 5.84 -18.52 15.37
C VAL A 586 5.62 -18.34 13.87
N GLY A 587 6.61 -17.83 13.12
CA GLY A 587 6.49 -17.59 11.69
C GLY A 587 5.47 -16.47 11.38
N ILE A 588 4.73 -16.60 10.26
CA ILE A 588 3.71 -15.62 9.83
C ILE A 588 2.30 -16.23 9.90
N PRO A 589 1.74 -16.49 11.09
CA PRO A 589 0.42 -17.10 11.23
C PRO A 589 -0.70 -16.18 10.73
N THR A 590 -1.64 -16.75 9.99
CA THR A 590 -2.84 -16.05 9.50
C THR A 590 -3.65 -15.49 10.65
N TYR A 591 -4.07 -14.23 10.51
CA TYR A 591 -4.81 -13.43 11.49
C TYR A 591 -4.08 -13.10 12.80
N GLN A 592 -2.80 -13.47 12.91
CA GLN A 592 -1.97 -13.21 14.11
C GLN A 592 -0.69 -12.43 13.77
N THR A 593 -0.60 -11.94 12.53
CA THR A 593 0.49 -11.08 12.06
C THR A 593 -0.12 -9.92 11.29
N CYS A 594 0.28 -8.70 11.58
CA CYS A 594 -0.04 -7.55 10.75
C CYS A 594 0.78 -7.62 9.45
N THR A 595 0.09 -7.72 8.32
CA THR A 595 0.71 -7.83 6.98
C THR A 595 -0.04 -6.95 6.01
N GLY A 596 0.67 -6.40 5.03
CA GLY A 596 0.09 -5.53 4.03
C GLY A 596 0.80 -5.59 2.69
N THR A 597 0.30 -4.78 1.76
CA THR A 597 0.98 -4.47 0.50
C THR A 597 0.70 -3.03 0.09
N ILE A 598 1.68 -2.41 -0.56
CA ILE A 598 1.58 -1.10 -1.20
C ILE A 598 1.90 -1.15 -2.70
N GLU A 599 2.12 -2.35 -3.23
CA GLU A 599 2.53 -2.60 -4.63
C GLU A 599 1.80 -3.84 -5.16
N GLN A 600 1.25 -3.76 -6.37
CA GLN A 600 0.52 -4.88 -6.98
C GLN A 600 0.93 -5.03 -8.44
N MET A 601 1.17 -6.26 -8.88
CA MET A 601 1.67 -6.55 -10.23
C MET A 601 1.24 -7.93 -10.76
N SER A 602 1.54 -8.19 -12.02
CA SER A 602 1.51 -9.52 -12.66
C SER A 602 0.16 -10.20 -12.91
N SER A 603 -0.94 -9.57 -12.52
CA SER A 603 -2.30 -10.12 -12.67
C SER A 603 -2.76 -10.30 -14.13
N CYS A 604 -2.03 -9.76 -15.10
CA CYS A 604 -2.23 -9.91 -16.55
C CYS A 604 -0.88 -10.18 -17.24
N ARG A 605 -0.05 -11.06 -16.66
CA ARG A 605 1.34 -11.28 -17.10
C ARG A 605 1.49 -11.42 -18.62
N MET A 606 2.53 -10.79 -19.16
CA MET A 606 3.00 -10.99 -20.52
C MET A 606 3.80 -12.28 -20.66
N GLY A 607 3.87 -12.81 -21.88
CA GLY A 607 4.69 -13.95 -22.25
C GLY A 607 4.53 -14.28 -23.73
N ASP A 608 5.26 -15.28 -24.20
CA ASP A 608 5.26 -15.73 -25.60
C ASP A 608 4.20 -16.80 -25.93
N ASP A 609 3.57 -17.39 -24.90
CA ASP A 609 2.57 -18.46 -25.04
C ASP A 609 1.18 -18.02 -24.52
N PRO A 610 0.12 -18.01 -25.35
CA PRO A 610 -1.24 -17.65 -24.93
C PRO A 610 -1.82 -18.58 -23.85
N ASN A 611 -1.30 -19.80 -23.71
CA ASN A 611 -1.71 -20.73 -22.66
C ASN A 611 -1.15 -20.37 -21.29
N LYS A 612 -0.08 -19.56 -21.23
CA LYS A 612 0.65 -19.22 -20.00
C LYS A 612 0.63 -17.72 -19.66
N SER A 613 0.17 -16.88 -20.59
CA SER A 613 0.15 -15.42 -20.45
C SER A 613 -1.23 -14.83 -20.81
N ALA A 614 -1.49 -13.62 -20.30
CA ALA A 614 -2.72 -12.87 -20.60
C ALA A 614 -2.55 -11.98 -21.83
N VAL A 615 -1.34 -11.47 -22.05
CA VAL A 615 -0.95 -10.65 -23.19
C VAL A 615 0.34 -11.18 -23.81
N ASN A 616 0.56 -10.85 -25.08
CA ASN A 616 1.77 -11.21 -25.81
C ASN A 616 2.97 -10.32 -25.40
N PRO A 617 4.19 -10.53 -25.95
CA PRO A 617 5.39 -9.77 -25.55
C PRO A 617 5.32 -8.25 -25.78
N VAL A 618 4.42 -7.77 -26.64
CA VAL A 618 4.20 -6.33 -26.89
C VAL A 618 3.01 -5.77 -26.10
N GLY A 619 2.42 -6.57 -25.21
CA GLY A 619 1.31 -6.18 -24.35
C GLY A 619 -0.06 -6.26 -25.00
N GLU A 620 -0.19 -6.80 -26.21
CA GLU A 620 -1.49 -7.00 -26.87
C GLU A 620 -2.20 -8.24 -26.31
N ALA A 621 -3.50 -8.14 -26.05
CA ALA A 621 -4.31 -9.25 -25.60
C ALA A 621 -4.43 -10.32 -26.69
N TRP A 622 -4.17 -11.57 -26.34
CA TRP A 622 -4.20 -12.70 -27.27
C TRP A 622 -5.55 -12.90 -27.99
N GLU A 623 -6.65 -12.49 -27.35
CA GLU A 623 -8.01 -12.76 -27.84
C GLU A 623 -8.58 -11.66 -28.72
N VAL A 624 -8.07 -10.42 -28.61
CA VAL A 624 -8.70 -9.23 -29.19
C VAL A 624 -7.63 -8.33 -29.83
N GLU A 625 -7.77 -8.12 -31.13
CA GLU A 625 -6.88 -7.25 -31.90
C GLU A 625 -7.04 -5.78 -31.47
N ASN A 626 -5.92 -5.08 -31.39
CA ASN A 626 -5.79 -3.67 -30.97
C ASN A 626 -6.21 -3.38 -29.52
N LEU A 627 -6.32 -4.41 -28.68
CA LEU A 627 -6.50 -4.25 -27.24
C LEU A 627 -5.17 -4.54 -26.53
N TYR A 628 -4.58 -3.53 -25.92
CA TYR A 628 -3.31 -3.62 -25.21
C TYR A 628 -3.48 -3.48 -23.71
N VAL A 629 -2.54 -3.99 -22.93
CA VAL A 629 -2.40 -3.75 -21.50
C VAL A 629 -1.01 -3.17 -21.23
N ALA A 630 -0.95 -2.02 -20.55
CA ALA A 630 0.29 -1.30 -20.28
C ALA A 630 0.28 -0.73 -18.86
N ASP A 631 0.49 -1.59 -17.88
CA ASP A 631 0.67 -1.24 -16.46
C ASP A 631 1.35 -2.40 -15.70
N SER A 632 1.54 -2.28 -14.38
CA SER A 632 2.22 -3.31 -13.59
C SER A 632 1.58 -4.70 -13.65
N SER A 633 0.34 -4.85 -14.12
CA SER A 633 -0.31 -6.14 -14.32
C SER A 633 0.42 -7.02 -15.33
N VAL A 634 1.17 -6.46 -16.29
CA VAL A 634 1.84 -7.24 -17.33
C VAL A 634 3.18 -7.83 -16.89
N LEU A 635 3.76 -7.38 -15.78
CA LEU A 635 5.04 -7.88 -15.28
C LEU A 635 4.98 -9.40 -15.07
N PRO A 636 5.94 -10.20 -15.55
CA PRO A 636 5.84 -11.67 -15.45
C PRO A 636 5.77 -12.20 -14.00
N THR A 637 6.57 -11.62 -13.11
CA THR A 637 6.68 -11.99 -11.69
C THR A 637 6.87 -10.78 -10.79
N ALA A 638 6.90 -11.00 -9.47
CA ALA A 638 7.41 -10.01 -8.51
C ALA A 638 8.81 -9.52 -8.89
N THR A 639 9.00 -8.20 -8.88
CA THR A 639 10.25 -7.53 -9.32
C THR A 639 11.30 -7.43 -8.21
N GLY A 640 10.89 -7.54 -6.94
CA GLY A 640 11.76 -7.27 -5.79
C GLY A 640 12.16 -5.80 -5.61
N VAL A 641 11.53 -4.88 -6.36
CA VAL A 641 11.73 -3.42 -6.34
C VAL A 641 10.41 -2.71 -6.63
N PRO A 642 10.25 -1.40 -6.34
CA PRO A 642 9.00 -0.70 -6.61
C PRO A 642 8.52 -0.81 -8.05
N SER A 643 7.29 -1.34 -8.24
CA SER A 643 6.74 -1.62 -9.58
C SER A 643 6.39 -0.37 -10.39
N MET A 644 6.43 0.83 -9.81
CA MET A 644 6.13 2.09 -10.51
C MET A 644 7.14 2.43 -11.62
N VAL A 645 8.32 1.80 -11.58
CA VAL A 645 9.42 2.01 -12.53
C VAL A 645 9.33 1.05 -13.73
N CYS A 646 8.68 -0.09 -13.55
CA CYS A 646 8.78 -1.27 -14.41
C CYS A 646 7.66 -1.36 -15.45
#